data_AF-A0A8T3V9R8-F1
#
_entry.id   AF-A0A8T3V9R8-F1
#
_cell.length_a   1.000
_cell.length_b   1.000
_cell.length_c   1.000
_cell.angle_alpha   90.00
_cell.angle_beta   90.00
_cell.angle_gamma   90.00
#
_symmetry.space_group_name_H-M   'P 1'
#
loop_
_entity.id
_entity.type
_entity.pdbx_description
1 polymer ?
#
loop_
_entity_poly.entity_id
_entity_poly.type
_entity_poly.pdbx_seq_one_letter_code
_entity_poly.pdbx_strand_id
1 'polypeptide(L)'
;MKKILLIFLIMIISVCAFSNVSAADASDIISSDNTSTIETQSLEETMTEEQIADNQDNAPNLKSGEDEYRNIQREIDAAEEYSTITLNGNYTCDYLINVNKPVKIVGSDDGAVITFNTSKDYSSPFFNINASNVELNNIKFVNGIFLWGGAVYWGGDNGTIANCEFIDNSAIRENAIGGALLILGNNCKIENSIFTNNHAAMHGGAILLNGSACTITNCEFNDNMANGEKSHGGAITLWADKCIISHCKFTNNHCTDYGGAISVLKQNNTIEYCEFYNNYITNKLDENETQGGGAIFSDESDGLIINNCTFIGNKALEAYGGAINLYDNNTVRKSFFKDNFAMRGNDLIYPSHDILLNHFVLDYDELIEDAIPGIPYSALLRLNNTIERVKVNSSVIFSPGLIFEYGSSGSIYVNVSGGKIELKNIHVLNHDKAKITYSNNVLTISNLDVGNYTLRVTTTPDENHTAVDGDLNFTVKQATAVIKASKLTVALKSAGVWTITLVDSRNNKGIPNMRLTLKVFTGKKYKTVPVTTNSKGVASYKTKDLTSGTHKIEVSAIHSGYKFNTLTSSITVVKQTPLKFKLQQRTNGKSGSLLSYLVSNKNTNKGINGVKIKVLIYTGKKYKTYTLTTKKLKGKKKSYNGAIGFATNSFSAGKHKVVFMPENIKYKGTITTSITIQKSATKGIKFFRKI
;
A
#
# COMPACT_ATOMS: atom_id res chain seq x y z
N MET A 1 -5.61 24.31 -49.75
CA MET A 1 -6.76 24.47 -50.67
C MET A 1 -6.37 24.36 -52.15
N LYS A 2 -6.23 25.43 -52.97
CA LYS A 2 -6.26 25.32 -54.46
C LYS A 2 -5.28 24.34 -55.15
N LYS A 3 -4.11 24.01 -54.57
CA LYS A 3 -3.22 22.95 -55.11
C LYS A 3 -3.70 21.52 -54.81
N ILE A 4 -4.37 21.30 -53.67
CA ILE A 4 -4.84 19.98 -53.22
C ILE A 4 -5.96 19.48 -54.16
N LEU A 5 -6.93 20.35 -54.47
CA LEU A 5 -8.04 20.02 -55.37
C LEU A 5 -7.59 19.63 -56.78
N LEU A 6 -6.48 20.20 -57.27
CA LEU A 6 -5.92 19.88 -58.59
C LEU A 6 -5.25 18.49 -58.64
N ILE A 7 -4.62 18.07 -57.53
CA ILE A 7 -4.07 16.71 -57.39
C ILE A 7 -5.22 15.70 -57.28
N PHE A 8 -6.27 16.04 -56.51
CA PHE A 8 -7.47 15.21 -56.37
C PHE A 8 -8.21 14.97 -57.69
N LEU A 9 -8.24 15.96 -58.59
CA LEU A 9 -8.84 15.81 -59.91
C LEU A 9 -8.08 14.79 -60.80
N ILE A 10 -6.74 14.79 -60.73
CA ILE A 10 -5.89 13.80 -61.43
C ILE A 10 -6.08 12.40 -60.83
N MET A 11 -6.26 12.32 -59.51
CA MET A 11 -6.51 11.08 -58.77
C MET A 11 -7.81 10.39 -59.20
N ILE A 12 -8.87 11.14 -59.53
CA ILE A 12 -10.13 10.60 -60.07
C ILE A 12 -9.98 10.18 -61.54
N ILE A 13 -9.36 11.03 -62.38
CA ILE A 13 -9.21 10.79 -63.83
C ILE A 13 -8.46 9.47 -64.12
N SER A 14 -7.52 9.08 -63.26
CA SER A 14 -6.78 7.81 -63.43
C SER A 14 -7.64 6.55 -63.19
N VAL A 15 -8.69 6.64 -62.36
CA VAL A 15 -9.63 5.52 -62.09
C VAL A 15 -10.60 5.33 -63.26
N CYS A 16 -11.04 6.42 -63.90
CA CYS A 16 -11.98 6.37 -65.03
C CYS A 16 -11.41 5.71 -66.30
N ALA A 17 -10.10 5.43 -66.36
CA ALA A 17 -9.44 4.86 -67.55
C ALA A 17 -9.79 3.38 -67.84
N PHE A 18 -10.44 2.67 -66.92
CA PHE A 18 -10.73 1.23 -67.03
C PHE A 18 -12.21 0.83 -67.00
N SER A 19 -13.15 1.78 -67.03
CA SER A 19 -14.59 1.48 -67.10
C SER A 19 -15.35 2.40 -68.06
N ASN A 20 -15.91 1.83 -69.13
CA ASN A 20 -16.69 2.56 -70.14
C ASN A 20 -18.14 2.80 -69.66
N VAL A 21 -18.38 3.83 -68.84
CA VAL A 21 -19.71 4.46 -68.69
C VAL A 21 -19.57 5.99 -68.63
N SER A 22 -20.51 6.70 -69.25
CA SER A 22 -20.54 8.17 -69.28
C SER A 22 -20.73 8.78 -67.89
N ALA A 23 -19.82 9.64 -67.46
CA ALA A 23 -20.09 10.61 -66.41
C ALA A 23 -20.99 11.76 -66.94
N ALA A 24 -21.82 12.33 -66.08
CA ALA A 24 -22.51 13.60 -66.29
C ALA A 24 -22.22 14.50 -65.09
N ASP A 25 -21.99 15.80 -65.33
CA ASP A 25 -21.45 16.71 -64.32
C ASP A 25 -22.42 16.97 -63.16
N ALA A 26 -21.88 16.91 -61.93
CA ALA A 26 -22.61 17.22 -60.71
C ALA A 26 -22.30 18.65 -60.22
N SER A 27 -23.08 19.62 -60.69
CA SER A 27 -23.13 20.97 -60.13
C SER A 27 -24.57 21.48 -60.03
N ASP A 28 -24.93 22.00 -58.86
CA ASP A 28 -26.18 22.67 -58.50
C ASP A 28 -27.47 21.82 -58.52
N ILE A 29 -28.16 21.76 -57.38
CA ILE A 29 -29.46 22.44 -57.13
C ILE A 29 -30.01 22.07 -55.75
N ILE A 30 -30.48 23.09 -55.00
CA ILE A 30 -31.44 22.91 -53.90
C ILE A 30 -32.82 23.29 -54.42
N SER A 31 -33.72 22.31 -54.60
CA SER A 31 -35.18 22.44 -54.38
C SER A 31 -35.90 21.16 -54.80
N SER A 32 -37.02 20.86 -54.15
CA SER A 32 -37.96 19.82 -54.54
C SER A 32 -38.94 20.32 -55.60
N ASP A 33 -39.31 19.48 -56.56
CA ASP A 33 -40.71 19.09 -56.80
C ASP A 33 -40.87 18.04 -57.93
N ASN A 34 -42.08 17.46 -58.01
CA ASN A 34 -42.65 16.69 -59.13
C ASN A 34 -42.13 15.27 -59.45
N THR A 35 -42.59 14.32 -58.63
CA THR A 35 -43.49 13.20 -59.05
C THR A 35 -43.48 12.71 -60.52
N SER A 36 -43.10 11.44 -60.70
CA SER A 36 -43.85 10.40 -61.47
C SER A 36 -43.14 9.06 -61.27
N THR A 37 -43.72 8.05 -60.59
CA THR A 37 -44.57 6.97 -61.16
C THR A 37 -43.94 6.33 -62.41
N ILE A 38 -43.68 5.02 -62.43
CA ILE A 38 -44.73 3.98 -62.58
C ILE A 38 -44.25 2.59 -62.07
N GLU A 39 -45.12 1.93 -61.29
CA GLU A 39 -45.47 0.47 -61.22
C GLU A 39 -44.33 -0.59 -61.05
N THR A 40 -44.27 -1.35 -59.94
CA THR A 40 -45.01 -2.62 -59.60
C THR A 40 -44.78 -3.76 -60.60
N GLN A 41 -44.63 -5.03 -60.24
CA GLN A 41 -45.29 -5.86 -59.19
C GLN A 41 -44.24 -6.83 -58.58
N SER A 42 -44.10 -7.00 -57.26
CA SER A 42 -44.91 -7.83 -56.35
C SER A 42 -45.19 -9.26 -56.82
N LEU A 43 -44.60 -10.25 -56.14
CA LEU A 43 -45.29 -11.49 -55.74
C LEU A 43 -44.51 -12.15 -54.60
N GLU A 44 -45.19 -12.40 -53.48
CA GLU A 44 -44.73 -13.31 -52.43
C GLU A 44 -45.18 -14.73 -52.80
N GLU A 45 -44.35 -15.75 -52.59
CA GLU A 45 -44.86 -17.11 -52.43
C GLU A 45 -44.00 -17.91 -51.45
N THR A 46 -44.63 -18.45 -50.41
CA THR A 46 -43.97 -19.09 -49.27
C THR A 46 -44.00 -20.61 -49.41
N MET A 47 -42.87 -21.32 -49.21
CA MET A 47 -42.85 -22.79 -49.22
C MET A 47 -42.06 -23.38 -48.04
N THR A 48 -42.82 -23.75 -46.99
CA THR A 48 -42.78 -25.01 -46.21
C THR A 48 -41.45 -25.63 -45.74
N GLU A 49 -41.42 -26.00 -44.45
CA GLU A 49 -40.28 -26.49 -43.65
C GLU A 49 -39.78 -27.93 -43.97
N GLU A 50 -39.96 -28.48 -45.17
CA GLU A 50 -39.73 -29.92 -45.46
C GLU A 50 -38.59 -30.23 -46.47
N GLN A 51 -37.54 -29.39 -46.53
CA GLN A 51 -36.30 -29.66 -47.28
C GLN A 51 -35.02 -29.35 -46.46
N ILE A 52 -35.00 -29.78 -45.20
CA ILE A 52 -33.75 -29.88 -44.42
C ILE A 52 -33.10 -31.25 -44.71
N ALA A 53 -31.77 -31.24 -44.89
CA ALA A 53 -30.91 -32.41 -45.10
C ALA A 53 -31.01 -33.15 -46.45
N ASP A 54 -30.57 -32.50 -47.53
CA ASP A 54 -29.32 -32.94 -48.20
C ASP A 54 -28.70 -31.80 -49.06
N ASN A 55 -27.37 -31.62 -48.97
CA ASN A 55 -26.46 -30.70 -49.74
C ASN A 55 -25.33 -30.11 -48.86
N GLN A 56 -24.48 -30.95 -48.26
CA GLN A 56 -23.31 -30.48 -47.50
C GLN A 56 -21.95 -30.76 -48.19
N ASP A 57 -21.95 -31.32 -49.40
CA ASP A 57 -20.78 -32.03 -49.96
C ASP A 57 -20.30 -31.52 -51.35
N ASN A 58 -20.70 -30.31 -51.78
CA ASN A 58 -20.32 -29.72 -53.08
C ASN A 58 -19.40 -28.47 -52.95
N ALA A 59 -18.65 -28.33 -51.85
CA ALA A 59 -17.64 -27.28 -51.72
C ALA A 59 -16.34 -27.66 -52.47
N PRO A 60 -15.79 -26.81 -53.35
CA PRO A 60 -14.51 -27.10 -54.02
C PRO A 60 -13.37 -27.11 -52.99
N ASN A 61 -12.77 -28.29 -52.80
CA ASN A 61 -11.80 -28.56 -51.73
C ASN A 61 -10.37 -28.66 -52.31
N LEU A 62 -9.62 -27.56 -52.25
CA LEU A 62 -8.22 -27.50 -52.68
C LEU A 62 -7.28 -28.14 -51.64
N LYS A 63 -6.25 -28.87 -52.09
CA LYS A 63 -5.17 -29.42 -51.23
C LYS A 63 -3.81 -28.92 -51.75
N SER A 64 -2.70 -29.50 -51.26
CA SER A 64 -1.32 -29.05 -51.53
C SER A 64 -0.49 -30.06 -52.36
N GLY A 65 0.15 -29.59 -53.45
CA GLY A 65 0.89 -30.37 -54.45
C GLY A 65 1.52 -29.52 -55.56
N GLU A 66 2.54 -30.04 -56.25
CA GLU A 66 3.50 -29.22 -57.03
C GLU A 66 3.01 -28.63 -58.37
N ASP A 67 1.73 -28.80 -58.75
CA ASP A 67 1.10 -28.27 -59.98
C ASP A 67 0.13 -27.07 -59.72
N GLU A 68 0.03 -26.59 -58.48
CA GLU A 68 -1.16 -25.87 -57.97
C GLU A 68 -1.14 -24.34 -58.07
N TYR A 69 -0.41 -23.77 -59.02
CA TYR A 69 -0.57 -22.36 -59.40
C TYR A 69 -1.89 -22.09 -60.17
N ARG A 70 -2.93 -22.90 -59.88
CA ARG A 70 -4.30 -22.81 -60.39
C ARG A 70 -5.33 -23.17 -59.32
N ASN A 71 -6.28 -22.31 -58.98
CA ASN A 71 -6.42 -20.90 -59.30
C ASN A 71 -7.50 -20.33 -58.36
N ILE A 72 -7.17 -19.49 -57.37
CA ILE A 72 -8.18 -18.94 -56.45
C ILE A 72 -9.22 -18.13 -57.25
N GLN A 73 -8.79 -17.43 -58.32
CA GLN A 73 -9.70 -16.76 -59.24
C GLN A 73 -10.67 -17.74 -59.93
N ARG A 74 -10.25 -18.96 -60.30
CA ARG A 74 -11.15 -19.93 -60.96
C ARG A 74 -12.23 -20.43 -60.01
N GLU A 75 -11.90 -20.68 -58.74
CA GLU A 75 -12.91 -21.11 -57.78
C GLU A 75 -13.90 -19.97 -57.49
N ILE A 76 -13.43 -18.71 -57.46
CA ILE A 76 -14.30 -17.54 -57.44
C ILE A 76 -15.16 -17.49 -58.72
N ASP A 77 -14.58 -17.60 -59.92
CA ASP A 77 -15.28 -17.52 -61.19
C ASP A 77 -16.35 -18.62 -61.33
N ALA A 78 -16.07 -19.83 -60.84
CA ALA A 78 -16.95 -21.00 -60.91
C ALA A 78 -18.00 -21.08 -59.79
N ALA A 79 -17.76 -20.46 -58.62
CA ALA A 79 -18.67 -20.45 -57.48
C ALA A 79 -20.06 -19.87 -57.81
N GLU A 80 -21.10 -20.37 -57.16
CA GLU A 80 -22.42 -19.73 -57.19
C GLU A 80 -22.45 -18.50 -56.26
N GLU A 81 -23.37 -17.57 -56.49
CA GLU A 81 -23.52 -16.42 -55.59
C GLU A 81 -23.89 -16.85 -54.17
N TYR A 82 -23.30 -16.20 -53.17
CA TYR A 82 -23.38 -16.51 -51.73
C TYR A 82 -22.83 -17.88 -51.31
N SER A 83 -22.28 -18.68 -52.23
CA SER A 83 -21.65 -19.96 -51.90
C SER A 83 -20.30 -19.81 -51.18
N THR A 84 -19.82 -20.91 -50.59
CA THR A 84 -18.57 -20.96 -49.82
C THR A 84 -17.45 -21.65 -50.60
N ILE A 85 -16.31 -20.98 -50.70
CA ILE A 85 -15.04 -21.46 -51.27
C ILE A 85 -14.11 -21.79 -50.09
N THR A 86 -13.63 -23.03 -49.99
CA THR A 86 -12.74 -23.46 -48.90
C THR A 86 -11.29 -23.55 -49.35
N LEU A 87 -10.43 -22.78 -48.69
CA LEU A 87 -8.99 -22.80 -48.86
C LEU A 87 -8.36 -23.68 -47.78
N ASN A 88 -7.53 -24.66 -48.14
CA ASN A 88 -6.86 -25.55 -47.17
C ASN A 88 -5.34 -25.49 -47.36
N GLY A 89 -4.63 -24.96 -46.38
CA GLY A 89 -3.17 -24.85 -46.39
C GLY A 89 -2.62 -23.55 -46.99
N ASN A 90 -1.47 -23.65 -47.66
CA ASN A 90 -0.62 -22.51 -48.02
C ASN A 90 -0.64 -22.23 -49.53
N TYR A 91 -0.88 -20.98 -49.90
CA TYR A 91 -0.99 -20.50 -51.27
C TYR A 91 0.03 -19.40 -51.55
N THR A 92 0.78 -19.54 -52.65
CA THR A 92 1.50 -18.42 -53.26
C THR A 92 0.53 -17.67 -54.17
N CYS A 93 0.44 -16.35 -53.99
CA CYS A 93 -0.38 -15.48 -54.84
C CYS A 93 0.54 -14.67 -55.76
N ASP A 94 0.54 -14.99 -57.06
CA ASP A 94 1.36 -14.35 -58.10
C ASP A 94 0.57 -13.39 -59.02
N TYR A 95 -0.75 -13.31 -58.84
CA TYR A 95 -1.67 -12.57 -59.72
C TYR A 95 -2.77 -11.85 -58.92
N LEU A 96 -3.38 -10.85 -59.55
CA LEU A 96 -4.56 -10.15 -59.03
C LEU A 96 -5.77 -11.09 -58.92
N ILE A 97 -6.37 -11.15 -57.73
CA ILE A 97 -7.61 -11.90 -57.46
C ILE A 97 -8.77 -10.91 -57.34
N ASN A 98 -9.73 -10.97 -58.25
CA ASN A 98 -10.93 -10.13 -58.30
C ASN A 98 -12.16 -10.87 -57.76
N VAL A 99 -12.79 -10.34 -56.71
CA VAL A 99 -14.06 -10.83 -56.17
C VAL A 99 -15.18 -9.89 -56.63
N ASN A 100 -15.81 -10.25 -57.75
CA ASN A 100 -16.78 -9.43 -58.46
C ASN A 100 -18.24 -9.94 -58.35
N LYS A 101 -18.50 -10.92 -57.48
CA LYS A 101 -19.84 -11.39 -57.08
C LYS A 101 -19.82 -11.81 -55.58
N PRO A 102 -20.96 -11.79 -54.86
CA PRO A 102 -21.00 -12.19 -53.45
C PRO A 102 -20.58 -13.66 -53.29
N VAL A 103 -19.58 -13.93 -52.44
CA VAL A 103 -19.09 -15.27 -52.07
C VAL A 103 -18.51 -15.23 -50.65
N LYS A 104 -18.41 -16.39 -50.00
CA LYS A 104 -17.63 -16.57 -48.77
C LYS A 104 -16.32 -17.29 -49.11
N ILE A 105 -15.18 -16.75 -48.70
CA ILE A 105 -13.87 -17.39 -48.86
C ILE A 105 -13.35 -17.70 -47.46
N VAL A 106 -13.21 -18.99 -47.16
CA VAL A 106 -13.01 -19.50 -45.79
C VAL A 106 -11.78 -20.40 -45.73
N GLY A 107 -10.89 -20.16 -44.78
CA GLY A 107 -9.77 -21.05 -44.48
C GLY A 107 -10.16 -22.25 -43.63
N SER A 108 -9.58 -23.41 -43.93
CA SER A 108 -9.62 -24.64 -43.12
C SER A 108 -9.25 -24.41 -41.65
N ASP A 109 -9.63 -25.31 -40.75
CA ASP A 109 -9.44 -25.19 -39.29
C ASP A 109 -8.05 -24.71 -38.83
N ASP A 110 -6.95 -25.13 -39.48
CA ASP A 110 -5.57 -24.70 -39.19
C ASP A 110 -5.21 -23.27 -39.71
N GLY A 111 -6.16 -22.58 -40.34
CA GLY A 111 -6.00 -21.35 -41.12
C GLY A 111 -5.58 -21.61 -42.57
N ALA A 112 -5.99 -20.74 -43.50
CA ALA A 112 -5.42 -20.69 -44.84
C ALA A 112 -4.38 -19.57 -44.96
N VAL A 113 -3.19 -19.85 -45.46
CA VAL A 113 -2.12 -18.85 -45.61
C VAL A 113 -2.01 -18.41 -47.06
N ILE A 114 -2.12 -17.11 -47.32
CA ILE A 114 -1.90 -16.51 -48.64
C ILE A 114 -0.66 -15.61 -48.55
N THR A 115 0.43 -16.06 -49.18
CA THR A 115 1.69 -15.29 -49.28
C THR A 115 1.78 -14.67 -50.66
N PHE A 116 1.86 -13.34 -50.73
CA PHE A 116 1.96 -12.63 -52.00
C PHE A 116 3.40 -12.64 -52.54
N ASN A 117 3.58 -13.03 -53.80
CA ASN A 117 4.88 -13.02 -54.49
C ASN A 117 5.10 -11.66 -55.16
N THR A 118 5.51 -10.68 -54.37
CA THR A 118 5.51 -9.27 -54.78
C THR A 118 6.78 -8.82 -55.47
N SER A 119 6.63 -8.10 -56.58
CA SER A 119 7.73 -7.39 -57.24
C SER A 119 7.80 -5.93 -56.78
N LYS A 120 8.93 -5.26 -57.08
CA LYS A 120 9.06 -3.81 -56.85
C LYS A 120 8.30 -2.98 -57.89
N ASP A 121 7.74 -3.61 -58.92
CA ASP A 121 6.99 -2.96 -60.00
C ASP A 121 5.48 -2.92 -59.70
N TYR A 122 4.72 -2.16 -60.48
CA TYR A 122 3.27 -1.95 -60.25
C TYR A 122 2.40 -3.21 -60.46
N SER A 123 3.00 -4.36 -60.80
CA SER A 123 2.32 -5.63 -61.07
C SER A 123 2.18 -6.54 -59.84
N SER A 124 2.30 -6.00 -58.63
CA SER A 124 2.22 -6.84 -57.41
C SER A 124 0.79 -7.34 -57.17
N PRO A 125 0.64 -8.61 -56.75
CA PRO A 125 -0.66 -9.25 -56.56
C PRO A 125 -1.35 -8.78 -55.27
N PHE A 126 -2.68 -8.74 -55.32
CA PHE A 126 -3.57 -8.34 -54.23
C PHE A 126 -4.99 -8.89 -54.46
N PHE A 127 -5.84 -8.85 -53.43
CA PHE A 127 -7.29 -9.11 -53.54
C PHE A 127 -8.04 -7.80 -53.84
N ASN A 128 -8.90 -7.81 -54.86
CA ASN A 128 -9.72 -6.70 -55.32
C ASN A 128 -11.21 -7.06 -55.18
N ILE A 129 -11.83 -6.60 -54.10
CA ILE A 129 -13.17 -7.04 -53.68
C ILE A 129 -14.19 -5.95 -53.99
N ASN A 130 -14.83 -6.04 -55.15
CA ASN A 130 -15.79 -5.05 -55.65
C ASN A 130 -17.25 -5.44 -55.34
N ALA A 131 -17.52 -6.72 -55.16
CA ALA A 131 -18.87 -7.18 -54.82
C ALA A 131 -19.23 -6.89 -53.36
N SER A 132 -20.49 -6.52 -53.17
CA SER A 132 -21.10 -6.41 -51.84
C SER A 132 -21.37 -7.79 -51.25
N ASN A 133 -21.52 -7.88 -49.92
CA ASN A 133 -21.82 -9.12 -49.18
C ASN A 133 -20.76 -10.24 -49.33
N VAL A 134 -19.50 -9.89 -49.58
CA VAL A 134 -18.37 -10.84 -49.58
C VAL A 134 -17.89 -11.08 -48.14
N GLU A 135 -17.55 -12.33 -47.82
CA GLU A 135 -16.93 -12.70 -46.54
C GLU A 135 -15.52 -13.28 -46.77
N LEU A 136 -14.54 -12.80 -46.01
CA LEU A 136 -13.25 -13.46 -45.81
C LEU A 136 -13.19 -13.97 -44.37
N ASN A 137 -12.89 -15.25 -44.17
CA ASN A 137 -12.91 -15.85 -42.83
C ASN A 137 -11.73 -16.81 -42.63
N ASN A 138 -11.00 -16.68 -41.52
CA ASN A 138 -9.90 -17.59 -41.14
C ASN A 138 -8.72 -17.63 -42.18
N ILE A 139 -8.34 -16.47 -42.73
CA ILE A 139 -7.26 -16.34 -43.73
C ILE A 139 -6.13 -15.46 -43.18
N LYS A 140 -4.88 -15.92 -43.37
CA LYS A 140 -3.63 -15.23 -43.05
C LYS A 140 -3.00 -14.63 -44.31
N PHE A 141 -3.09 -13.32 -44.48
CA PHE A 141 -2.52 -12.55 -45.59
C PHE A 141 -1.10 -12.06 -45.24
N VAL A 142 -0.10 -12.46 -46.04
CA VAL A 142 1.33 -12.27 -45.71
C VAL A 142 2.09 -11.64 -46.89
N ASN A 143 2.92 -10.63 -46.59
CA ASN A 143 3.82 -9.96 -47.55
C ASN A 143 3.15 -9.30 -48.77
N GLY A 144 1.87 -8.89 -48.70
CA GLY A 144 1.22 -8.12 -49.77
C GLY A 144 1.87 -6.74 -49.96
N ILE A 145 2.21 -6.35 -51.19
CA ILE A 145 2.85 -5.05 -51.50
C ILE A 145 2.12 -4.32 -52.63
N PHE A 146 0.90 -3.90 -52.34
CA PHE A 146 0.06 -3.06 -53.21
C PHE A 146 -0.15 -1.64 -52.64
N LEU A 147 -0.48 -0.65 -53.49
CA LEU A 147 -0.48 0.76 -53.09
C LEU A 147 -1.78 1.25 -52.42
N TRP A 148 -2.82 0.41 -52.42
CA TRP A 148 -4.17 0.70 -51.93
C TRP A 148 -4.71 -0.52 -51.18
N GLY A 149 -4.29 -0.72 -49.93
CA GLY A 149 -4.53 -1.99 -49.22
C GLY A 149 -3.52 -3.03 -49.67
N GLY A 150 -2.37 -3.13 -48.96
CA GLY A 150 -1.21 -3.90 -49.41
C GLY A 150 -1.49 -5.37 -49.75
N ALA A 151 -2.45 -6.00 -49.05
CA ALA A 151 -2.99 -7.32 -49.39
C ALA A 151 -4.40 -7.25 -50.01
N VAL A 152 -5.26 -6.36 -49.52
CA VAL A 152 -6.70 -6.33 -49.85
C VAL A 152 -7.20 -4.91 -50.10
N TYR A 153 -7.72 -4.69 -51.31
CA TYR A 153 -8.55 -3.56 -51.70
C TYR A 153 -10.03 -3.97 -51.62
N TRP A 154 -10.84 -3.22 -50.88
CA TRP A 154 -12.25 -3.54 -50.63
C TRP A 154 -13.19 -2.38 -51.02
N GLY A 155 -13.83 -2.50 -52.17
CA GLY A 155 -14.82 -1.54 -52.69
C GLY A 155 -16.28 -1.87 -52.35
N GLY A 156 -16.64 -3.14 -52.13
CA GLY A 156 -18.04 -3.58 -51.99
C GLY A 156 -18.67 -3.36 -50.60
N ASP A 157 -19.93 -2.95 -50.54
CA ASP A 157 -20.68 -2.72 -49.29
C ASP A 157 -21.01 -4.02 -48.52
N ASN A 158 -21.29 -3.91 -47.23
CA ASN A 158 -21.74 -5.00 -46.34
C ASN A 158 -20.75 -6.18 -46.27
N GLY A 159 -19.46 -5.90 -46.49
CA GLY A 159 -18.40 -6.90 -46.40
C GLY A 159 -18.15 -7.42 -45.00
N THR A 160 -17.53 -8.60 -44.86
CA THR A 160 -17.09 -9.13 -43.56
C THR A 160 -15.69 -9.73 -43.67
N ILE A 161 -14.81 -9.37 -42.73
CA ILE A 161 -13.48 -9.94 -42.53
C ILE A 161 -13.45 -10.47 -41.09
N ALA A 162 -13.42 -11.80 -40.92
CA ALA A 162 -13.57 -12.43 -39.61
C ALA A 162 -12.41 -13.40 -39.32
N ASN A 163 -11.85 -13.35 -38.10
CA ASN A 163 -10.80 -14.27 -37.65
C ASN A 163 -9.56 -14.30 -38.58
N CYS A 164 -9.27 -13.21 -39.29
CA CYS A 164 -8.18 -13.14 -40.26
C CYS A 164 -6.90 -12.56 -39.63
N GLU A 165 -5.75 -12.89 -40.21
CA GLU A 165 -4.47 -12.30 -39.85
C GLU A 165 -3.88 -11.53 -41.04
N PHE A 166 -3.32 -10.35 -40.77
CA PHE A 166 -2.60 -9.53 -41.74
C PHE A 166 -1.21 -9.24 -41.20
N ILE A 167 -0.18 -9.83 -41.82
CA ILE A 167 1.20 -9.82 -41.34
C ILE A 167 2.15 -9.33 -42.44
N ASP A 168 3.04 -8.40 -42.09
CA ASP A 168 4.11 -7.88 -42.97
C ASP A 168 3.62 -7.29 -44.31
N ASN A 169 2.35 -6.88 -44.41
CA ASN A 169 1.81 -6.27 -45.62
C ASN A 169 2.16 -4.77 -45.68
N SER A 170 2.39 -4.26 -46.89
CA SER A 170 3.05 -2.98 -47.09
C SER A 170 2.50 -2.16 -48.26
N ALA A 171 2.14 -0.90 -48.00
CA ALA A 171 1.77 0.10 -48.98
C ALA A 171 2.86 1.19 -49.05
N ILE A 172 4.07 0.84 -49.54
CA ILE A 172 5.29 1.67 -49.49
C ILE A 172 5.57 2.58 -50.70
N ARG A 173 4.65 2.71 -51.66
CA ARG A 173 4.84 3.64 -52.79
C ARG A 173 4.51 5.08 -52.37
N GLU A 174 4.95 6.06 -53.15
CA GLU A 174 4.55 7.45 -52.94
C GLU A 174 3.02 7.58 -52.94
N ASN A 175 2.46 8.27 -51.96
CA ASN A 175 1.01 8.43 -51.75
C ASN A 175 0.21 7.13 -51.49
N ALA A 176 0.88 6.04 -51.09
CA ALA A 176 0.22 4.76 -50.81
C ALA A 176 -0.37 4.65 -49.39
N ILE A 177 -1.49 3.92 -49.28
CA ILE A 177 -2.40 3.92 -48.12
C ILE A 177 -2.95 2.53 -47.80
N GLY A 178 -3.26 2.28 -46.53
CA GLY A 178 -3.74 0.98 -46.03
C GLY A 178 -2.66 -0.09 -46.17
N GLY A 179 -1.75 -0.19 -45.20
CA GLY A 179 -0.60 -1.10 -45.32
C GLY A 179 -0.98 -2.56 -45.52
N ALA A 180 -2.09 -3.01 -44.90
CA ALA A 180 -2.73 -4.28 -45.20
C ALA A 180 -3.99 -4.12 -46.06
N LEU A 181 -4.84 -3.14 -45.72
CA LEU A 181 -6.25 -3.14 -46.10
C LEU A 181 -6.76 -1.71 -46.38
N LEU A 182 -7.45 -1.53 -47.51
CA LEU A 182 -8.20 -0.31 -47.83
C LEU A 182 -9.69 -0.66 -47.97
N ILE A 183 -10.55 -0.04 -47.17
CA ILE A 183 -12.01 -0.22 -47.23
C ILE A 183 -12.68 1.07 -47.70
N LEU A 184 -13.35 1.00 -48.85
CA LEU A 184 -14.25 2.03 -49.38
C LEU A 184 -15.73 1.65 -49.22
N GLY A 185 -16.04 0.34 -49.16
CA GLY A 185 -17.41 -0.16 -48.98
C GLY A 185 -17.99 0.10 -47.58
N ASN A 186 -19.26 0.50 -47.54
CA ASN A 186 -20.00 0.89 -46.34
C ASN A 186 -20.55 -0.34 -45.59
N ASN A 187 -20.86 -0.17 -44.29
CA ASN A 187 -21.39 -1.24 -43.42
C ASN A 187 -20.51 -2.50 -43.33
N CYS A 188 -19.23 -2.41 -43.70
CA CYS A 188 -18.28 -3.51 -43.61
C CYS A 188 -17.92 -3.82 -42.16
N LYS A 189 -17.61 -5.09 -41.89
CA LYS A 189 -17.22 -5.58 -40.57
C LYS A 189 -15.82 -6.18 -40.58
N ILE A 190 -15.05 -5.89 -39.54
CA ILE A 190 -13.74 -6.48 -39.28
C ILE A 190 -13.79 -7.01 -37.85
N GLU A 191 -13.81 -8.33 -37.68
CA GLU A 191 -14.13 -9.00 -36.42
C GLU A 191 -13.02 -10.00 -36.04
N ASN A 192 -12.63 -10.03 -34.77
CA ASN A 192 -11.68 -11.01 -34.18
C ASN A 192 -10.34 -11.17 -34.94
N SER A 193 -9.92 -10.14 -35.69
CA SER A 193 -8.81 -10.21 -36.66
C SER A 193 -7.55 -9.49 -36.15
N ILE A 194 -6.37 -9.97 -36.55
CA ILE A 194 -5.06 -9.49 -36.06
C ILE A 194 -4.30 -8.80 -37.19
N PHE A 195 -3.75 -7.62 -36.91
CA PHE A 195 -2.91 -6.84 -37.84
C PHE A 195 -1.55 -6.59 -37.18
N THR A 196 -0.49 -7.24 -37.69
CA THR A 196 0.86 -7.17 -37.12
C THR A 196 1.89 -6.68 -38.13
N ASN A 197 2.70 -5.68 -37.74
CA ASN A 197 3.84 -5.17 -38.52
C ASN A 197 3.50 -4.74 -39.97
N ASN A 198 2.27 -4.28 -40.22
CA ASN A 198 1.88 -3.74 -41.52
C ASN A 198 2.32 -2.28 -41.65
N HIS A 199 2.68 -1.83 -42.86
CA HIS A 199 3.32 -0.54 -43.08
C HIS A 199 2.72 0.24 -44.26
N ALA A 200 2.19 1.45 -44.01
CA ALA A 200 1.79 2.39 -45.05
C ALA A 200 2.79 3.55 -45.23
N ALA A 201 2.96 4.02 -46.45
CA ALA A 201 3.74 5.23 -46.75
C ALA A 201 3.06 6.49 -46.21
N MET A 202 1.73 6.62 -46.32
CA MET A 202 1.02 7.82 -45.85
C MET A 202 0.01 7.57 -44.73
N HIS A 203 -1.01 6.74 -44.95
CA HIS A 203 -2.18 6.72 -44.07
C HIS A 203 -2.65 5.29 -43.78
N GLY A 204 -2.88 4.99 -42.50
CA GLY A 204 -3.43 3.70 -42.06
C GLY A 204 -2.43 2.57 -42.19
N GLY A 205 -1.49 2.46 -41.25
CA GLY A 205 -0.40 1.48 -41.33
C GLY A 205 -0.87 0.03 -41.43
N ALA A 206 -2.02 -0.29 -40.83
CA ALA A 206 -2.78 -1.50 -41.16
C ALA A 206 -3.96 -1.19 -42.09
N ILE A 207 -4.87 -0.31 -41.67
CA ILE A 207 -6.16 -0.07 -42.32
C ILE A 207 -6.34 1.42 -42.65
N LEU A 208 -6.76 1.73 -43.88
CA LEU A 208 -7.54 2.95 -44.14
C LEU A 208 -9.00 2.58 -44.39
N LEU A 209 -9.89 3.23 -43.64
CA LEU A 209 -11.33 3.00 -43.67
C LEU A 209 -12.04 4.29 -44.08
N ASN A 210 -12.64 4.29 -45.28
CA ASN A 210 -13.39 5.39 -45.90
C ASN A 210 -14.89 5.04 -46.06
N GLY A 211 -15.23 3.74 -46.07
CA GLY A 211 -16.61 3.27 -46.03
C GLY A 211 -17.30 3.58 -44.70
N SER A 212 -18.49 4.17 -44.75
CA SER A 212 -19.23 4.65 -43.56
C SER A 212 -20.02 3.55 -42.85
N ALA A 213 -20.36 3.78 -41.58
CA ALA A 213 -21.10 2.86 -40.71
C ALA A 213 -20.46 1.46 -40.53
N CYS A 214 -19.15 1.33 -40.74
CA CYS A 214 -18.40 0.09 -40.58
C CYS A 214 -18.06 -0.20 -39.10
N THR A 215 -17.84 -1.47 -38.77
CA THR A 215 -17.51 -1.91 -37.40
C THR A 215 -16.20 -2.69 -37.34
N ILE A 216 -15.28 -2.28 -36.45
CA ILE A 216 -14.04 -2.99 -36.15
C ILE A 216 -14.13 -3.48 -34.70
N THR A 217 -14.17 -4.79 -34.45
CA THR A 217 -14.43 -5.33 -33.11
C THR A 217 -13.56 -6.53 -32.73
N ASN A 218 -13.08 -6.57 -31.48
CA ASN A 218 -12.20 -7.63 -30.95
C ASN A 218 -10.88 -7.80 -31.73
N CYS A 219 -10.40 -6.77 -32.41
CA CYS A 219 -9.19 -6.82 -33.23
C CYS A 219 -7.93 -6.42 -32.45
N GLU A 220 -6.80 -7.06 -32.77
CA GLU A 220 -5.48 -6.61 -32.30
C GLU A 220 -4.70 -5.91 -33.43
N PHE A 221 -4.04 -4.82 -33.08
CA PHE A 221 -3.17 -4.02 -33.94
C PHE A 221 -1.82 -3.87 -33.24
N ASN A 222 -0.81 -4.62 -33.69
CA ASN A 222 0.50 -4.70 -33.06
C ASN A 222 1.61 -4.21 -34.01
N ASP A 223 2.39 -3.23 -33.57
CA ASP A 223 3.60 -2.75 -34.26
C ASP A 223 3.38 -2.23 -35.71
N ASN A 224 2.16 -1.81 -36.07
CA ASN A 224 1.88 -1.27 -37.41
C ASN A 224 2.36 0.19 -37.53
N MET A 225 2.73 0.60 -38.76
CA MET A 225 3.43 1.86 -39.00
C MET A 225 2.86 2.68 -40.17
N ALA A 226 2.71 4.00 -40.01
CA ALA A 226 2.47 4.96 -41.10
C ALA A 226 3.49 6.11 -41.02
N ASN A 227 4.51 6.13 -41.89
CA ASN A 227 5.75 6.89 -41.59
C ASN A 227 6.19 8.01 -42.56
N GLY A 228 5.45 8.27 -43.64
CA GLY A 228 5.70 9.43 -44.51
C GLY A 228 5.28 10.77 -43.89
N GLU A 229 5.50 11.84 -44.65
CA GLU A 229 5.15 13.21 -44.25
C GLU A 229 3.63 13.43 -44.20
N LYS A 230 3.15 14.08 -43.15
CA LYS A 230 1.72 14.30 -42.85
C LYS A 230 0.96 12.96 -42.76
N SER A 231 1.59 11.98 -42.11
CA SER A 231 1.04 10.63 -41.93
C SER A 231 -0.05 10.58 -40.87
N HIS A 232 -1.10 9.80 -41.15
CA HIS A 232 -2.25 9.59 -40.28
C HIS A 232 -2.38 8.10 -39.90
N GLY A 233 -2.77 7.82 -38.66
CA GLY A 233 -3.16 6.49 -38.17
C GLY A 233 -2.09 5.40 -38.35
N GLY A 234 -1.20 5.24 -37.36
CA GLY A 234 -0.17 4.19 -37.39
C GLY A 234 -0.74 2.77 -37.49
N ALA A 235 -1.93 2.53 -36.93
CA ALA A 235 -2.75 1.35 -37.25
C ALA A 235 -3.90 1.71 -38.21
N ILE A 236 -4.77 2.66 -37.82
CA ILE A 236 -6.04 2.94 -38.51
C ILE A 236 -6.15 4.43 -38.87
N THR A 237 -6.35 4.74 -40.15
CA THR A 237 -6.96 6.01 -40.56
C THR A 237 -8.45 5.80 -40.78
N LEU A 238 -9.27 6.44 -39.94
CA LEU A 238 -10.73 6.43 -40.02
C LEU A 238 -11.19 7.71 -40.72
N TRP A 239 -11.35 7.63 -42.04
CA TRP A 239 -11.86 8.67 -42.94
C TRP A 239 -13.34 8.41 -43.29
N ALA A 240 -14.13 7.95 -42.32
CA ALA A 240 -15.52 7.54 -42.54
C ALA A 240 -16.43 8.01 -41.41
N ASP A 241 -17.72 8.22 -41.70
CA ASP A 241 -18.70 8.66 -40.70
C ASP A 241 -19.37 7.47 -40.00
N LYS A 242 -19.74 7.66 -38.71
CA LYS A 242 -20.59 6.74 -37.92
C LYS A 242 -20.03 5.32 -37.72
N CYS A 243 -18.74 5.11 -37.89
CA CYS A 243 -18.09 3.83 -37.64
C CYS A 243 -17.88 3.57 -36.14
N ILE A 244 -17.80 2.29 -35.77
CA ILE A 244 -17.59 1.85 -34.38
C ILE A 244 -16.32 0.99 -34.31
N ILE A 245 -15.37 1.39 -33.48
CA ILE A 245 -14.20 0.58 -33.10
C ILE A 245 -14.43 0.16 -31.64
N SER A 246 -14.55 -1.14 -31.34
CA SER A 246 -14.76 -1.56 -29.94
C SER A 246 -14.04 -2.83 -29.52
N HIS A 247 -13.65 -2.91 -28.25
CA HIS A 247 -12.94 -4.07 -27.67
C HIS A 247 -11.63 -4.41 -28.42
N CYS A 248 -11.04 -3.44 -29.13
CA CYS A 248 -9.82 -3.59 -29.90
C CYS A 248 -8.59 -3.18 -29.08
N LYS A 249 -7.45 -3.79 -29.37
CA LYS A 249 -6.17 -3.53 -28.69
C LYS A 249 -5.12 -3.02 -29.66
N PHE A 250 -4.43 -1.95 -29.28
CA PHE A 250 -3.44 -1.25 -30.07
C PHE A 250 -2.11 -1.21 -29.30
N THR A 251 -1.12 -1.98 -29.74
CA THR A 251 0.19 -2.10 -29.12
C THR A 251 1.28 -1.54 -30.02
N ASN A 252 2.14 -0.65 -29.52
CA ASN A 252 3.35 -0.13 -30.18
C ASN A 252 3.16 0.53 -31.57
N ASN A 253 1.93 0.80 -32.02
CA ASN A 253 1.71 1.34 -33.37
C ASN A 253 2.32 2.75 -33.49
N HIS A 254 2.86 3.06 -34.67
CA HIS A 254 3.65 4.25 -34.93
C HIS A 254 3.09 5.06 -36.10
N CYS A 255 2.88 6.35 -35.88
CA CYS A 255 2.67 7.31 -36.97
C CYS A 255 3.82 8.33 -36.95
N THR A 256 4.28 8.87 -38.09
CA THR A 256 5.26 9.98 -37.97
C THR A 256 4.58 11.18 -37.33
N ASP A 257 3.43 11.64 -37.84
CA ASP A 257 2.92 12.98 -37.49
C ASP A 257 1.67 12.98 -36.58
N TYR A 258 0.55 12.38 -37.01
CA TYR A 258 -0.75 12.63 -36.37
C TYR A 258 -1.14 11.63 -35.27
N GLY A 259 -1.75 10.48 -35.60
CA GLY A 259 -2.35 9.56 -34.61
C GLY A 259 -1.57 8.26 -34.50
N GLY A 260 -0.86 8.04 -33.40
CA GLY A 260 0.08 6.91 -33.27
C GLY A 260 -0.55 5.53 -33.47
N ALA A 261 -1.78 5.33 -32.98
CA ALA A 261 -2.63 4.19 -33.35
C ALA A 261 -3.73 4.59 -34.34
N ILE A 262 -4.54 5.60 -34.00
CA ILE A 262 -5.73 5.97 -34.78
C ILE A 262 -5.71 7.47 -35.11
N SER A 263 -5.96 7.80 -36.37
CA SER A 263 -6.41 9.15 -36.77
C SER A 263 -7.88 9.07 -37.18
N VAL A 264 -8.75 9.84 -36.52
CA VAL A 264 -10.17 9.99 -36.90
C VAL A 264 -10.35 11.30 -37.66
N LEU A 265 -10.77 11.22 -38.91
CA LEU A 265 -10.85 12.35 -39.83
C LEU A 265 -12.28 12.72 -40.23
N LYS A 266 -13.30 12.10 -39.62
CA LYS A 266 -14.73 12.19 -39.97
C LYS A 266 -15.63 12.01 -38.74
N GLN A 267 -16.93 12.24 -38.89
CA GLN A 267 -17.86 12.61 -37.81
C GLN A 267 -18.62 11.43 -37.18
N ASN A 268 -19.20 11.68 -35.99
CA ASN A 268 -20.13 10.78 -35.29
C ASN A 268 -19.57 9.37 -35.00
N ASN A 269 -18.26 9.21 -34.98
CA ASN A 269 -17.57 7.93 -34.77
C ASN A 269 -17.58 7.52 -33.28
N THR A 270 -17.43 6.23 -32.99
CA THR A 270 -17.29 5.73 -31.61
C THR A 270 -16.08 4.82 -31.47
N ILE A 271 -15.28 5.03 -30.42
CA ILE A 271 -14.17 4.17 -30.00
C ILE A 271 -14.43 3.76 -28.55
N GLU A 272 -14.73 2.49 -28.27
CA GLU A 272 -15.08 2.08 -26.89
C GLU A 272 -14.59 0.72 -26.41
N TYR A 273 -14.29 0.62 -25.11
CA TYR A 273 -13.67 -0.56 -24.48
C TYR A 273 -12.33 -0.99 -25.13
N CYS A 274 -11.65 -0.08 -25.83
CA CYS A 274 -10.38 -0.34 -26.51
C CYS A 274 -9.17 -0.07 -25.61
N GLU A 275 -8.08 -0.80 -25.82
CA GLU A 275 -6.83 -0.66 -25.08
C GLU A 275 -5.70 -0.14 -25.98
N PHE A 276 -4.90 0.81 -25.48
CA PHE A 276 -3.83 1.49 -26.21
C PHE A 276 -2.54 1.48 -25.38
N TYR A 277 -1.58 0.64 -25.77
CA TYR A 277 -0.29 0.47 -25.10
C TYR A 277 0.87 0.97 -25.97
N ASN A 278 1.68 1.89 -25.43
CA ASN A 278 2.96 2.32 -26.00
C ASN A 278 2.91 2.82 -27.46
N ASN A 279 1.74 3.13 -28.02
CA ASN A 279 1.62 3.71 -29.35
C ASN A 279 2.27 5.10 -29.33
N TYR A 280 2.86 5.53 -30.45
CA TYR A 280 3.63 6.77 -30.45
C TYR A 280 3.63 7.54 -31.77
N ILE A 281 3.98 8.81 -31.67
CA ILE A 281 4.32 9.67 -32.79
C ILE A 281 5.70 10.31 -32.64
N THR A 282 6.36 10.53 -33.78
CA THR A 282 7.74 11.04 -33.92
C THR A 282 7.79 12.36 -34.68
N ASN A 283 6.74 13.19 -34.55
CA ASN A 283 6.40 14.31 -35.46
C ASN A 283 7.66 15.15 -35.82
N LYS A 284 7.90 15.33 -37.11
CA LYS A 284 9.07 16.08 -37.64
C LYS A 284 8.69 17.39 -38.34
N LEU A 285 7.43 17.78 -38.28
CA LEU A 285 6.93 18.99 -38.94
C LEU A 285 7.52 20.25 -38.28
N ASP A 286 7.54 21.34 -39.05
CA ASP A 286 7.99 22.64 -38.57
C ASP A 286 7.25 23.05 -37.28
N GLU A 287 7.88 23.90 -36.46
CA GLU A 287 7.45 24.25 -35.10
C GLU A 287 5.98 24.74 -34.97
N ASN A 288 5.38 25.17 -36.09
CA ASN A 288 4.03 25.69 -36.21
C ASN A 288 2.95 24.62 -36.53
N GLU A 289 3.32 23.40 -36.94
CA GLU A 289 2.40 22.30 -37.31
C GLU A 289 2.47 21.12 -36.31
N THR A 290 2.70 21.41 -35.03
CA THR A 290 2.95 20.44 -33.93
C THR A 290 1.69 19.69 -33.45
N GLN A 291 0.78 19.39 -34.37
CA GLN A 291 -0.42 18.57 -34.17
C GLN A 291 -0.07 17.08 -33.97
N GLY A 292 -1.02 16.30 -33.45
CA GLY A 292 -0.88 14.86 -33.25
C GLY A 292 -1.16 14.41 -31.81
N GLY A 293 -1.39 13.11 -31.62
CA GLY A 293 -1.65 12.48 -30.33
C GLY A 293 -1.09 11.05 -30.27
N GLY A 294 -0.48 10.69 -29.14
CA GLY A 294 0.36 9.49 -29.04
C GLY A 294 -0.34 8.16 -29.34
N ALA A 295 -1.63 8.05 -29.03
CA ALA A 295 -2.49 6.95 -29.48
C ALA A 295 -3.58 7.41 -30.45
N ILE A 296 -4.35 8.44 -30.10
CA ILE A 296 -5.47 8.92 -30.92
C ILE A 296 -5.28 10.39 -31.30
N PHE A 297 -5.46 10.70 -32.58
CA PHE A 297 -5.65 12.04 -33.10
C PHE A 297 -7.06 12.16 -33.71
N SER A 298 -7.72 13.32 -33.61
CA SER A 298 -8.94 13.59 -34.38
C SER A 298 -9.03 15.03 -34.93
N ASP A 299 -9.46 15.17 -36.17
CA ASP A 299 -9.70 16.43 -36.89
C ASP A 299 -10.87 16.26 -37.88
N GLU A 300 -11.59 17.31 -38.27
CA GLU A 300 -12.86 17.23 -39.03
C GLU A 300 -13.87 16.19 -38.46
N SER A 301 -13.89 16.03 -37.14
CA SER A 301 -14.21 14.80 -36.41
C SER A 301 -15.44 14.86 -35.51
N ASP A 302 -16.25 15.92 -35.65
CA ASP A 302 -17.32 16.33 -34.75
C ASP A 302 -18.26 15.18 -34.30
N GLY A 303 -18.52 15.10 -33.00
CA GLY A 303 -19.35 14.05 -32.39
C GLY A 303 -18.64 12.71 -32.15
N LEU A 304 -17.31 12.63 -32.26
CA LEU A 304 -16.54 11.44 -31.87
C LEU A 304 -16.69 11.16 -30.36
N ILE A 305 -17.02 9.91 -30.04
CA ILE A 305 -17.14 9.39 -28.67
C ILE A 305 -15.99 8.43 -28.37
N ILE A 306 -15.25 8.67 -27.27
CA ILE A 306 -14.24 7.76 -26.73
C ILE A 306 -14.69 7.32 -25.33
N ASN A 307 -14.99 6.03 -25.14
CA ASN A 307 -15.70 5.54 -23.96
C ASN A 307 -15.08 4.27 -23.34
N ASN A 308 -14.84 4.26 -22.01
CA ASN A 308 -14.29 3.11 -21.28
C ASN A 308 -12.96 2.56 -21.85
N CYS A 309 -12.15 3.38 -22.53
CA CYS A 309 -10.88 2.95 -23.14
C CYS A 309 -9.70 3.07 -22.16
N THR A 310 -8.64 2.29 -22.38
CA THR A 310 -7.42 2.28 -21.55
C THR A 310 -6.23 2.81 -22.36
N PHE A 311 -5.48 3.78 -21.83
CA PHE A 311 -4.31 4.38 -22.47
C PHE A 311 -3.09 4.32 -21.56
N ILE A 312 -2.13 3.43 -21.84
CA ILE A 312 -0.92 3.25 -21.03
C ILE A 312 0.36 3.45 -21.86
N GLY A 313 1.26 4.32 -21.40
CA GLY A 313 2.62 4.44 -21.94
C GLY A 313 2.76 5.07 -23.33
N ASN A 314 1.67 5.61 -23.90
CA ASN A 314 1.65 6.20 -25.25
C ASN A 314 2.42 7.53 -25.30
N LYS A 315 2.98 7.92 -26.47
CA LYS A 315 3.98 9.00 -26.53
C LYS A 315 3.81 9.94 -27.73
N ALA A 316 3.75 11.25 -27.47
CA ALA A 316 3.91 12.29 -28.47
C ALA A 316 5.31 12.91 -28.35
N LEU A 317 6.28 12.40 -29.12
CA LEU A 317 7.69 12.71 -28.87
C LEU A 317 8.07 14.16 -29.21
N GLU A 318 7.39 14.82 -30.15
CA GLU A 318 7.63 16.25 -30.47
C GLU A 318 6.35 17.11 -30.58
N ALA A 319 5.18 16.54 -30.25
CA ALA A 319 3.87 17.17 -30.40
C ALA A 319 3.08 17.18 -29.06
N TYR A 320 1.84 17.68 -29.10
CA TYR A 320 0.90 17.68 -27.97
C TYR A 320 0.26 16.29 -27.72
N GLY A 321 -0.59 16.18 -26.69
CA GLY A 321 -1.56 15.07 -26.56
C GLY A 321 -0.96 13.67 -26.38
N GLY A 322 -0.18 13.44 -25.32
CA GLY A 322 0.61 12.21 -25.14
C GLY A 322 -0.15 10.88 -25.23
N ALA A 323 -1.45 10.86 -24.94
CA ALA A 323 -2.35 9.76 -25.29
C ALA A 323 -3.33 10.14 -26.42
N ILE A 324 -3.99 11.29 -26.28
CA ILE A 324 -5.03 11.73 -27.20
C ILE A 324 -4.85 13.23 -27.48
N ASN A 325 -5.09 13.62 -28.73
CA ASN A 325 -5.32 15.01 -29.14
C ASN A 325 -6.61 15.07 -29.98
N LEU A 326 -7.61 15.85 -29.56
CA LEU A 326 -8.91 15.97 -30.24
C LEU A 326 -9.17 17.43 -30.58
N TYR A 327 -9.64 17.64 -31.80
CA TYR A 327 -10.33 18.85 -32.23
C TYR A 327 -11.86 18.60 -32.16
N ASP A 328 -12.69 19.60 -32.48
CA ASP A 328 -14.17 19.53 -32.53
C ASP A 328 -14.90 19.15 -31.21
N ASN A 329 -16.23 18.97 -31.26
CA ASN A 329 -17.08 18.75 -30.07
C ASN A 329 -17.09 17.28 -29.62
N ASN A 330 -15.91 16.76 -29.28
CA ASN A 330 -15.68 15.33 -29.04
C ASN A 330 -15.68 14.93 -27.55
N THR A 331 -16.27 13.78 -27.24
CA THR A 331 -16.56 13.35 -25.86
C THR A 331 -15.66 12.19 -25.42
N VAL A 332 -14.80 12.42 -24.41
CA VAL A 332 -14.05 11.37 -23.72
C VAL A 332 -14.66 11.10 -22.35
N ARG A 333 -15.06 9.85 -22.08
CA ARG A 333 -15.74 9.46 -20.82
C ARG A 333 -15.31 8.09 -20.32
N LYS A 334 -15.20 7.94 -19.00
CA LYS A 334 -14.92 6.66 -18.30
C LYS A 334 -13.61 5.94 -18.66
N SER A 335 -12.76 6.56 -19.48
CA SER A 335 -11.48 6.02 -19.93
C SER A 335 -10.38 6.17 -18.86
N PHE A 336 -9.46 5.20 -18.80
CA PHE A 336 -8.31 5.17 -17.91
C PHE A 336 -7.03 5.60 -18.66
N PHE A 337 -6.13 6.29 -17.97
CA PHE A 337 -4.88 6.80 -18.52
C PHE A 337 -3.75 6.58 -17.50
N LYS A 338 -2.57 6.18 -17.97
CA LYS A 338 -1.35 6.02 -17.15
C LYS A 338 -0.08 6.18 -17.99
N ASP A 339 0.99 6.75 -17.43
CA ASP A 339 2.35 6.81 -18.01
C ASP A 339 2.49 7.40 -19.44
N ASN A 340 1.48 8.13 -19.93
CA ASN A 340 1.50 8.73 -21.28
C ASN A 340 2.32 10.03 -21.30
N PHE A 341 3.13 10.24 -22.34
CA PHE A 341 4.14 11.31 -22.41
C PHE A 341 3.94 12.25 -23.61
N ALA A 342 4.20 13.55 -23.44
CA ALA A 342 4.31 14.52 -24.53
C ALA A 342 5.46 15.50 -24.26
N MET A 343 6.28 15.80 -25.28
CA MET A 343 7.43 16.72 -25.09
C MET A 343 7.03 18.20 -25.14
N ARG A 344 6.12 18.59 -26.04
CA ARG A 344 5.60 19.97 -26.11
C ARG A 344 4.34 20.06 -25.24
N GLY A 345 4.50 20.56 -24.01
CA GLY A 345 3.42 20.57 -23.00
C GLY A 345 3.32 21.80 -22.11
N ASN A 346 4.18 22.81 -22.29
CA ASN A 346 4.16 24.06 -21.54
C ASN A 346 4.79 25.21 -22.35
N ASP A 347 3.98 25.98 -23.08
CA ASP A 347 4.09 27.45 -23.09
C ASP A 347 2.85 28.13 -23.74
N LEU A 348 2.83 29.46 -23.80
CA LEU A 348 1.65 30.29 -24.09
C LEU A 348 1.18 30.29 -25.57
N ILE A 349 -0.15 30.17 -25.72
CA ILE A 349 -1.03 30.97 -26.60
C ILE A 349 -0.50 31.32 -28.01
N TYR A 350 -1.03 30.63 -29.03
CA TYR A 350 -1.50 31.28 -30.25
C TYR A 350 -2.91 30.75 -30.62
N PRO A 351 -3.92 31.62 -30.79
CA PRO A 351 -5.31 31.19 -30.94
C PRO A 351 -5.73 31.04 -32.40
N SER A 352 -6.16 29.84 -32.78
CA SER A 352 -7.03 29.63 -33.93
C SER A 352 -8.07 28.55 -33.60
N HIS A 353 -9.15 29.00 -32.95
CA HIS A 353 -10.28 28.22 -32.40
C HIS A 353 -9.95 27.49 -31.08
N ASP A 354 -10.98 27.18 -30.30
CA ASP A 354 -10.88 27.08 -28.83
C ASP A 354 -10.23 25.81 -28.29
N ILE A 355 -9.15 25.98 -27.50
CA ILE A 355 -8.31 24.89 -26.99
C ILE A 355 -8.70 24.49 -25.56
N LEU A 356 -8.99 23.20 -25.36
CA LEU A 356 -9.35 22.58 -24.07
C LEU A 356 -8.48 21.36 -23.79
N LEU A 357 -7.81 21.31 -22.63
CA LEU A 357 -7.29 20.06 -22.09
C LEU A 357 -8.15 19.51 -20.94
N ASN A 358 -8.16 18.19 -20.79
CA ASN A 358 -8.61 17.49 -19.59
C ASN A 358 -7.49 16.59 -19.07
N HIS A 359 -7.29 16.57 -17.75
CA HIS A 359 -6.42 15.58 -17.11
C HIS A 359 -7.16 14.26 -16.93
N PHE A 360 -6.41 13.17 -17.06
CA PHE A 360 -6.73 11.90 -16.45
C PHE A 360 -5.49 11.36 -15.72
N VAL A 361 -5.74 10.53 -14.70
CA VAL A 361 -4.85 9.93 -13.71
C VAL A 361 -3.34 9.97 -14.01
N LEU A 362 -2.58 10.63 -13.13
CA LEU A 362 -1.17 10.32 -12.90
C LEU A 362 -1.10 9.32 -11.73
N ASP A 363 -0.58 8.13 -11.99
CA ASP A 363 -0.30 7.12 -10.96
C ASP A 363 1.10 7.40 -10.39
N TYR A 364 1.17 8.06 -9.23
CA TYR A 364 2.38 8.72 -8.75
C TYR A 364 2.95 8.05 -7.49
N ASP A 365 3.56 6.88 -7.66
CA ASP A 365 4.21 6.12 -6.59
C ASP A 365 5.60 5.57 -7.01
N GLU A 366 6.46 6.42 -7.59
CA GLU A 366 7.91 6.21 -7.55
C GLU A 366 8.72 7.52 -7.45
N LEU A 367 9.88 7.46 -6.80
CA LEU A 367 10.75 8.60 -6.50
C LEU A 367 11.77 8.84 -7.62
N ILE A 368 11.76 10.03 -8.20
CA ILE A 368 12.90 10.56 -8.97
C ILE A 368 13.32 11.89 -8.31
N GLU A 369 14.46 11.86 -7.64
CA GLU A 369 15.21 13.07 -7.29
C GLU A 369 15.83 13.71 -8.55
N ASP A 370 16.25 14.97 -8.47
CA ASP A 370 16.80 15.78 -9.57
C ASP A 370 15.85 16.08 -10.75
N ALA A 371 14.99 17.09 -10.53
CA ALA A 371 14.31 17.78 -11.63
C ALA A 371 15.32 18.54 -12.52
N ILE A 372 15.32 18.24 -13.83
CA ILE A 372 16.10 19.00 -14.82
C ILE A 372 15.61 20.46 -14.85
N PRO A 373 16.47 21.47 -14.65
CA PRO A 373 16.04 22.87 -14.67
C PRO A 373 15.58 23.30 -16.06
N GLY A 374 14.26 23.50 -16.23
CA GLY A 374 13.68 24.05 -17.46
C GLY A 374 12.28 23.54 -17.83
N ILE A 375 11.80 22.44 -17.23
CA ILE A 375 10.52 21.80 -17.61
C ILE A 375 9.47 21.99 -16.50
N PRO A 376 8.37 22.74 -16.72
CA PRO A 376 7.25 22.81 -15.79
C PRO A 376 6.33 21.57 -15.90
N TYR A 377 5.55 21.30 -14.85
CA TYR A 377 4.56 20.22 -14.78
C TYR A 377 3.12 20.75 -14.79
N SER A 378 2.18 19.92 -15.28
CA SER A 378 0.71 20.05 -15.27
C SER A 378 0.05 21.14 -16.17
N ALA A 379 -0.87 20.69 -17.04
CA ALA A 379 -1.73 21.54 -17.90
C ALA A 379 -3.07 21.94 -17.22
N LEU A 380 -3.95 22.72 -17.89
CA LEU A 380 -5.29 23.11 -17.38
C LEU A 380 -6.36 23.30 -18.49
N LEU A 381 -7.61 23.61 -18.09
CA LEU A 381 -8.86 23.22 -18.77
C LEU A 381 -9.83 24.39 -19.11
N ARG A 382 -10.71 24.25 -20.12
CA ARG A 382 -11.74 25.30 -20.42
C ARG A 382 -13.14 24.92 -21.02
N LEU A 383 -13.68 23.73 -20.75
CA LEU A 383 -15.12 23.36 -20.85
C LEU A 383 -15.97 23.76 -22.09
N ASN A 384 -16.38 22.73 -22.85
CA ASN A 384 -17.56 22.73 -23.74
C ASN A 384 -18.13 21.30 -23.82
N ASN A 385 -17.25 20.29 -23.78
CA ASN A 385 -17.61 18.85 -23.72
C ASN A 385 -17.85 18.37 -22.28
N THR A 386 -18.72 17.35 -22.10
CA THR A 386 -19.09 16.81 -20.78
C THR A 386 -18.15 15.71 -20.32
N ILE A 387 -17.56 15.85 -19.13
CA ILE A 387 -16.57 14.93 -18.56
C ILE A 387 -17.11 14.32 -17.27
N GLU A 388 -17.40 13.01 -17.29
CA GLU A 388 -17.79 12.24 -16.10
C GLU A 388 -16.54 11.60 -15.46
N ARG A 389 -16.09 12.14 -14.31
CA ARG A 389 -14.92 11.61 -13.59
C ARG A 389 -15.24 10.28 -12.90
N VAL A 390 -14.39 9.28 -13.08
CA VAL A 390 -14.34 8.07 -12.23
C VAL A 390 -13.30 8.30 -11.14
N LYS A 391 -13.62 7.96 -9.89
CA LYS A 391 -12.67 8.04 -8.76
C LYS A 391 -11.83 6.78 -8.65
N VAL A 392 -10.55 6.95 -8.29
CA VAL A 392 -9.63 5.84 -7.99
C VAL A 392 -9.56 5.58 -6.48
N ASN A 393 -9.25 4.37 -6.04
CA ASN A 393 -9.18 4.03 -4.62
C ASN A 393 -7.90 4.59 -3.97
N SER A 394 -8.00 5.19 -2.78
CA SER A 394 -6.82 5.48 -1.94
C SER A 394 -6.14 4.20 -1.43
N SER A 395 -4.87 4.28 -1.05
CA SER A 395 -4.15 3.17 -0.36
C SER A 395 -3.86 3.50 1.11
N VAL A 396 -3.74 2.47 1.96
CA VAL A 396 -3.27 2.57 3.35
C VAL A 396 -2.27 1.44 3.62
N ILE A 397 -1.05 1.78 4.04
CA ILE A 397 0.04 0.83 4.28
C ILE A 397 0.58 1.03 5.70
N PHE A 398 0.56 -0.03 6.51
CA PHE A 398 1.10 -0.03 7.87
C PHE A 398 2.54 -0.59 7.90
N SER A 399 3.42 -0.02 8.72
CA SER A 399 4.71 -0.65 9.03
C SER A 399 4.49 -2.02 9.71
N PRO A 400 5.23 -3.09 9.37
CA PRO A 400 4.87 -4.44 9.80
C PRO A 400 4.98 -4.67 11.32
N GLY A 401 3.89 -5.11 11.94
CA GLY A 401 3.85 -5.79 13.25
C GLY A 401 3.93 -4.89 14.49
N LEU A 402 2.77 -4.54 15.07
CA LEU A 402 2.70 -3.84 16.36
C LEU A 402 2.54 -4.81 17.54
N ILE A 403 3.49 -4.77 18.46
CA ILE A 403 3.42 -5.49 19.75
C ILE A 403 3.92 -4.57 20.86
N PHE A 404 3.12 -4.39 21.90
CA PHE A 404 3.53 -3.68 23.12
C PHE A 404 3.03 -4.38 24.39
N GLU A 405 3.38 -3.86 25.55
CA GLU A 405 3.00 -4.44 26.84
C GLU A 405 1.94 -3.61 27.59
N TYR A 406 1.10 -4.28 28.37
CA TYR A 406 0.09 -3.69 29.25
C TYR A 406 0.62 -2.49 30.07
N GLY A 407 -0.20 -1.44 30.17
CA GLY A 407 0.15 -0.21 30.90
C GLY A 407 1.16 0.72 30.19
N SER A 408 1.62 0.36 28.99
CA SER A 408 2.40 1.24 28.10
C SER A 408 1.56 1.65 26.87
N SER A 409 2.14 2.48 26.01
CA SER A 409 1.66 2.72 24.64
C SER A 409 2.50 1.95 23.63
N GLY A 410 1.91 1.64 22.47
CA GLY A 410 2.63 1.22 21.26
C GLY A 410 2.40 2.22 20.14
N SER A 411 3.36 2.33 19.22
CA SER A 411 3.29 3.25 18.08
C SER A 411 3.60 2.53 16.76
N ILE A 412 2.97 2.98 15.68
CA ILE A 412 3.02 2.40 14.34
C ILE A 412 3.05 3.53 13.30
N TYR A 413 3.85 3.37 12.25
CA TYR A 413 3.81 4.25 11.09
C TYR A 413 2.70 3.81 10.13
N VAL A 414 1.97 4.78 9.58
CA VAL A 414 0.98 4.57 8.52
C VAL A 414 1.35 5.47 7.35
N ASN A 415 1.60 4.88 6.19
CA ASN A 415 1.68 5.60 4.93
C ASN A 415 0.34 5.51 4.20
N VAL A 416 0.04 6.51 3.39
CA VAL A 416 -1.25 6.68 2.71
C VAL A 416 -0.98 7.30 1.34
N SER A 417 -1.32 6.61 0.25
CA SER A 417 -1.11 7.11 -1.12
C SER A 417 -2.43 7.33 -1.88
N GLY A 418 -2.38 8.13 -2.95
CA GLY A 418 -3.57 8.67 -3.64
C GLY A 418 -4.05 10.02 -3.09
N GLY A 419 -3.19 11.05 -3.05
CA GLY A 419 -3.61 12.45 -2.82
C GLY A 419 -3.38 13.03 -1.41
N LYS A 420 -4.03 14.18 -1.12
CA LYS A 420 -3.90 14.93 0.15
C LYS A 420 -4.77 14.32 1.26
N ILE A 421 -4.50 13.07 1.62
CA ILE A 421 -5.41 12.30 2.49
C ILE A 421 -5.14 12.55 3.98
N GLU A 422 -6.20 12.95 4.70
CA GLU A 422 -6.28 12.80 6.16
C GLU A 422 -6.96 11.47 6.54
N LEU A 423 -6.46 10.80 7.58
CA LEU A 423 -7.13 9.63 8.17
C LEU A 423 -8.31 10.03 9.06
N LYS A 424 -9.44 9.33 8.90
CA LYS A 424 -10.65 9.44 9.73
C LYS A 424 -11.03 8.08 10.31
N ASN A 425 -12.04 8.07 11.19
CA ASN A 425 -12.59 6.87 11.84
C ASN A 425 -11.51 5.95 12.47
N ILE A 426 -10.49 6.55 13.08
CA ILE A 426 -9.35 5.83 13.67
C ILE A 426 -9.78 5.18 14.99
N HIS A 427 -9.97 3.86 15.00
CA HIS A 427 -10.49 3.14 16.18
C HIS A 427 -9.96 1.70 16.30
N VAL A 428 -10.07 1.12 17.50
CA VAL A 428 -9.84 -0.32 17.70
C VAL A 428 -11.19 -1.03 17.67
N LEU A 429 -11.34 -2.03 16.79
CA LEU A 429 -12.59 -2.74 16.59
C LEU A 429 -13.07 -3.38 17.92
N ASN A 430 -14.34 -3.14 18.26
CA ASN A 430 -15.00 -3.66 19.46
C ASN A 430 -14.32 -3.30 20.81
N HIS A 431 -13.55 -2.21 20.92
CA HIS A 431 -12.84 -1.88 22.17
C HIS A 431 -12.70 -0.37 22.49
N ASP A 432 -13.80 0.23 22.93
CA ASP A 432 -13.97 1.67 23.22
C ASP A 432 -12.99 2.30 24.22
N LYS A 433 -12.30 1.50 25.05
CA LYS A 433 -11.33 2.04 26.03
C LYS A 433 -10.03 2.53 25.38
N ALA A 434 -9.80 2.21 24.10
CA ALA A 434 -8.55 2.52 23.40
C ALA A 434 -8.31 4.03 23.34
N LYS A 435 -7.20 4.51 23.92
CA LYS A 435 -6.76 5.90 23.71
C LYS A 435 -5.76 5.93 22.56
N ILE A 436 -6.17 6.57 21.46
CA ILE A 436 -5.40 6.71 20.22
C ILE A 436 -5.05 8.19 20.00
N THR A 437 -3.88 8.46 19.41
CA THR A 437 -3.48 9.78 18.89
C THR A 437 -2.76 9.62 17.55
N TYR A 438 -3.01 10.53 16.60
CA TYR A 438 -2.38 10.58 15.28
C TYR A 438 -1.63 11.90 15.09
N SER A 439 -0.40 11.83 14.60
CA SER A 439 0.42 13.00 14.22
C SER A 439 1.63 12.56 13.39
N ASN A 440 2.00 13.32 12.36
CA ASN A 440 3.21 13.09 11.54
C ASN A 440 3.34 11.62 11.08
N ASN A 441 2.27 11.07 10.51
CA ASN A 441 2.15 9.69 10.02
C ASN A 441 2.40 8.59 11.08
N VAL A 442 2.42 8.94 12.37
CA VAL A 442 2.51 7.99 13.49
C VAL A 442 1.17 7.91 14.23
N LEU A 443 0.64 6.70 14.36
CA LEU A 443 -0.41 6.37 15.30
C LEU A 443 0.20 5.84 16.60
N THR A 444 -0.32 6.31 17.74
CA THR A 444 0.04 5.80 19.07
C THR A 444 -1.22 5.33 19.79
N ILE A 445 -1.20 4.08 20.25
CA ILE A 445 -2.33 3.36 20.89
C ILE A 445 -1.98 3.03 22.33
N SER A 446 -2.93 3.19 23.24
CA SER A 446 -2.77 2.97 24.69
C SER A 446 -4.09 2.64 25.39
N ASN A 447 -4.03 2.36 26.70
CA ASN A 447 -5.19 2.06 27.54
C ASN A 447 -5.99 0.79 27.13
N LEU A 448 -5.25 -0.26 26.76
CA LEU A 448 -5.79 -1.58 26.41
C LEU A 448 -5.47 -2.64 27.47
N ASP A 449 -6.37 -3.61 27.61
CA ASP A 449 -6.12 -4.85 28.36
C ASP A 449 -5.23 -5.81 27.54
N VAL A 450 -4.80 -6.93 28.13
CA VAL A 450 -3.98 -7.94 27.44
C VAL A 450 -4.84 -8.76 26.47
N GLY A 451 -4.45 -8.78 25.19
CA GLY A 451 -5.22 -9.42 24.12
C GLY A 451 -4.63 -9.17 22.72
N ASN A 452 -5.33 -9.68 21.72
CA ASN A 452 -5.12 -9.33 20.30
C ASN A 452 -6.25 -8.39 19.86
N TYR A 453 -5.93 -7.46 18.97
CA TYR A 453 -6.81 -6.37 18.56
C TYR A 453 -6.63 -6.05 17.07
N THR A 454 -7.66 -5.46 16.46
CA THR A 454 -7.59 -4.89 15.12
C THR A 454 -7.79 -3.38 15.21
N LEU A 455 -6.82 -2.62 14.73
CA LEU A 455 -6.94 -1.18 14.45
C LEU A 455 -7.57 -1.03 13.07
N ARG A 456 -8.60 -0.19 12.95
CA ARG A 456 -9.14 0.28 11.67
C ARG A 456 -8.91 1.78 11.52
N VAL A 457 -8.57 2.20 10.30
CA VAL A 457 -8.56 3.60 9.86
C VAL A 457 -9.24 3.69 8.49
N THR A 458 -9.88 4.82 8.19
CA THR A 458 -10.48 5.08 6.87
C THR A 458 -9.81 6.28 6.22
N THR A 459 -9.50 6.24 4.93
CA THR A 459 -9.05 7.43 4.19
C THR A 459 -10.20 8.44 4.04
N THR A 460 -9.90 9.74 4.13
CA THR A 460 -10.86 10.76 3.68
C THR A 460 -10.94 10.73 2.15
N PRO A 461 -12.13 10.60 1.54
CA PRO A 461 -12.28 10.73 0.09
C PRO A 461 -12.15 12.19 -0.33
N ASP A 462 -11.51 12.45 -1.48
CA ASP A 462 -11.39 13.79 -2.07
C ASP A 462 -12.14 13.89 -3.42
N GLU A 463 -11.83 14.87 -4.26
CA GLU A 463 -12.48 15.03 -5.58
C GLU A 463 -12.12 13.92 -6.59
N ASN A 464 -10.97 13.26 -6.42
CA ASN A 464 -10.41 12.27 -7.33
C ASN A 464 -10.37 10.85 -6.72
N HIS A 465 -10.39 10.74 -5.39
CA HIS A 465 -10.16 9.48 -4.68
C HIS A 465 -11.36 8.99 -3.86
N THR A 466 -11.52 7.68 -3.81
CA THR A 466 -12.53 6.94 -3.04
C THR A 466 -11.96 6.45 -1.71
N ALA A 467 -12.81 6.47 -0.67
CA ALA A 467 -12.42 6.09 0.68
C ALA A 467 -12.17 4.58 0.81
N VAL A 468 -11.11 4.22 1.52
CA VAL A 468 -10.71 2.82 1.77
C VAL A 468 -10.44 2.63 3.26
N ASP A 469 -10.89 1.49 3.80
CA ASP A 469 -10.57 1.03 5.15
C ASP A 469 -9.25 0.26 5.16
N GLY A 470 -8.30 0.68 6.02
CA GLY A 470 -7.08 -0.05 6.33
C GLY A 470 -7.18 -0.71 7.71
N ASP A 471 -7.05 -2.05 7.75
CA ASP A 471 -7.03 -2.84 8.98
C ASP A 471 -5.62 -3.33 9.35
N LEU A 472 -5.27 -3.27 10.64
CA LEU A 472 -4.03 -3.79 11.20
C LEU A 472 -4.28 -4.62 12.45
N ASN A 473 -3.82 -5.88 12.45
CA ASN A 473 -3.84 -6.74 13.63
C ASN A 473 -2.60 -6.54 14.52
N PHE A 474 -2.80 -6.43 15.84
CA PHE A 474 -1.74 -6.15 16.82
C PHE A 474 -1.98 -6.83 18.19
N THR A 475 -0.94 -6.92 19.02
CA THR A 475 -0.99 -7.63 20.32
C THR A 475 -0.51 -6.79 21.51
N VAL A 476 -1.27 -6.83 22.61
CA VAL A 476 -0.87 -6.30 23.92
C VAL A 476 -0.50 -7.46 24.84
N LYS A 477 0.78 -7.58 25.19
CA LYS A 477 1.34 -8.64 26.05
C LYS A 477 1.31 -8.26 27.54
N GLN A 478 1.34 -9.27 28.42
CA GLN A 478 1.45 -9.03 29.86
C GLN A 478 2.80 -8.38 30.21
N ALA A 479 2.75 -7.27 30.96
CA ALA A 479 3.95 -6.62 31.48
C ALA A 479 4.54 -7.41 32.67
N THR A 480 5.79 -7.11 33.06
CA THR A 480 6.43 -7.75 34.22
C THR A 480 6.41 -6.85 35.46
N ALA A 481 6.07 -7.43 36.61
CA ALA A 481 6.02 -6.77 37.90
C ALA A 481 6.91 -7.48 38.94
N VAL A 482 7.63 -6.68 39.74
CA VAL A 482 8.65 -7.15 40.68
C VAL A 482 8.25 -6.90 42.12
N ILE A 483 8.12 -7.97 42.89
CA ILE A 483 7.87 -7.96 44.34
C ILE A 483 9.20 -7.83 45.10
N LYS A 484 9.31 -6.82 45.96
CA LYS A 484 10.53 -6.47 46.73
C LYS A 484 10.19 -6.33 48.23
N ALA A 485 10.83 -7.11 49.12
CA ALA A 485 10.67 -6.98 50.57
C ALA A 485 11.84 -7.56 51.40
N SER A 486 12.53 -6.71 52.16
CA SER A 486 13.67 -7.08 53.01
C SER A 486 13.28 -7.90 54.24
N LYS A 487 14.22 -8.68 54.80
CA LYS A 487 14.04 -9.40 56.07
C LYS A 487 13.88 -8.40 57.23
N LEU A 488 12.99 -8.70 58.18
CA LEU A 488 12.69 -7.83 59.32
C LEU A 488 12.97 -8.53 60.66
N THR A 489 13.46 -7.80 61.66
CA THR A 489 13.57 -8.28 63.06
C THR A 489 12.83 -7.33 64.00
N VAL A 490 11.93 -7.87 64.82
CA VAL A 490 11.06 -7.11 65.74
C VAL A 490 11.04 -7.72 67.13
N ALA A 491 10.61 -6.96 68.13
CA ALA A 491 10.37 -7.48 69.47
C ALA A 491 8.99 -8.16 69.58
N LEU A 492 8.91 -9.23 70.36
CA LEU A 492 7.64 -9.92 70.67
C LEU A 492 6.62 -8.94 71.27
N LYS A 493 5.39 -8.94 70.73
CA LYS A 493 4.29 -8.00 71.03
C LYS A 493 4.60 -6.50 70.79
N SER A 494 5.57 -6.18 69.94
CA SER A 494 5.75 -4.79 69.43
C SER A 494 4.84 -4.50 68.23
N ALA A 495 4.50 -3.22 68.01
CA ALA A 495 3.70 -2.75 66.88
C ALA A 495 4.52 -2.65 65.57
N GLY A 496 5.34 -3.66 65.28
CA GLY A 496 6.15 -3.68 64.05
C GLY A 496 5.29 -3.82 62.79
N VAL A 497 5.77 -3.24 61.70
CA VAL A 497 5.17 -3.33 60.37
C VAL A 497 6.24 -3.85 59.40
N TRP A 498 5.88 -4.83 58.59
CA TRP A 498 6.67 -5.32 57.48
C TRP A 498 6.10 -4.79 56.17
N THR A 499 6.95 -4.22 55.32
CA THR A 499 6.55 -3.56 54.07
C THR A 499 6.95 -4.41 52.86
N ILE A 500 6.04 -4.47 51.89
CA ILE A 500 6.25 -5.12 50.59
C ILE A 500 6.03 -4.06 49.53
N THR A 501 6.99 -3.88 48.62
CA THR A 501 6.83 -2.98 47.47
C THR A 501 6.67 -3.80 46.20
N LEU A 502 5.63 -3.49 45.41
CA LEU A 502 5.41 -3.99 44.07
C LEU A 502 5.68 -2.87 43.07
N VAL A 503 6.55 -3.13 42.09
CA VAL A 503 6.88 -2.16 41.02
C VAL A 503 6.75 -2.78 39.65
N ASP A 504 6.47 -1.94 38.65
CA ASP A 504 6.62 -2.27 37.24
C ASP A 504 8.12 -2.41 36.89
N SER A 505 8.51 -3.45 36.13
CA SER A 505 9.93 -3.70 35.85
C SER A 505 10.57 -2.66 34.94
N ARG A 506 9.80 -2.00 34.07
CA ARG A 506 10.31 -1.11 33.02
C ARG A 506 10.75 0.25 33.55
N ASN A 507 9.99 0.77 34.52
CA ASN A 507 10.13 2.14 35.02
C ASN A 507 10.24 2.22 36.56
N ASN A 508 10.19 1.08 37.26
CA ASN A 508 10.28 0.97 38.73
C ASN A 508 9.22 1.82 39.50
N LYS A 509 8.14 2.26 38.84
CA LYS A 509 6.99 2.91 39.48
C LYS A 509 6.19 1.87 40.26
N GLY A 510 5.63 2.26 41.41
CA GLY A 510 4.83 1.38 42.24
C GLY A 510 3.46 1.08 41.63
N ILE A 511 3.05 -0.19 41.60
CA ILE A 511 1.76 -0.62 41.03
C ILE A 511 0.67 -0.54 42.12
N PRO A 512 -0.32 0.36 42.01
CA PRO A 512 -1.30 0.60 43.05
C PRO A 512 -2.45 -0.42 43.04
N ASN A 513 -3.19 -0.50 44.15
CA ASN A 513 -4.42 -1.29 44.32
C ASN A 513 -4.29 -2.80 44.05
N MET A 514 -3.08 -3.33 43.90
CA MET A 514 -2.83 -4.74 43.59
C MET A 514 -3.00 -5.61 44.84
N ARG A 515 -3.78 -6.69 44.72
CA ARG A 515 -4.01 -7.66 45.79
C ARG A 515 -2.90 -8.70 45.82
N LEU A 516 -1.98 -8.56 46.79
CA LEU A 516 -0.96 -9.55 47.08
C LEU A 516 -1.50 -10.62 48.06
N THR A 517 -0.99 -11.84 47.93
CA THR A 517 -1.27 -12.97 48.82
C THR A 517 -0.01 -13.34 49.59
N LEU A 518 -0.05 -13.23 50.93
CA LEU A 518 1.02 -13.63 51.84
C LEU A 518 0.71 -15.02 52.41
N LYS A 519 1.62 -15.99 52.26
CA LYS A 519 1.61 -17.23 53.07
C LYS A 519 2.59 -17.04 54.23
N VAL A 520 2.05 -16.85 55.44
CA VAL A 520 2.85 -16.61 56.66
C VAL A 520 2.98 -17.93 57.43
N PHE A 521 4.21 -18.45 57.53
CA PHE A 521 4.46 -19.78 58.10
C PHE A 521 4.68 -19.76 59.62
N THR A 522 4.14 -20.78 60.28
CA THR A 522 4.23 -21.06 61.72
C THR A 522 4.63 -22.54 61.87
N GLY A 523 5.94 -22.82 61.82
CA GLY A 523 6.43 -24.18 61.64
C GLY A 523 6.07 -24.72 60.25
N LYS A 524 5.54 -25.94 60.18
CA LYS A 524 5.11 -26.58 58.91
C LYS A 524 3.77 -26.05 58.36
N LYS A 525 2.93 -25.40 59.18
CA LYS A 525 1.63 -24.83 58.74
C LYS A 525 1.79 -23.36 58.36
N TYR A 526 0.92 -22.83 57.50
CA TYR A 526 0.86 -21.41 57.16
C TYR A 526 -0.56 -20.85 57.24
N LYS A 527 -0.68 -19.53 57.40
CA LYS A 527 -1.93 -18.78 57.21
C LYS A 527 -1.81 -17.89 55.97
N THR A 528 -2.82 -17.93 55.12
CA THR A 528 -2.97 -17.00 53.98
C THR A 528 -3.52 -15.66 54.49
N VAL A 529 -2.89 -14.56 54.08
CA VAL A 529 -3.30 -13.18 54.42
C VAL A 529 -3.26 -12.33 53.15
N PRO A 530 -4.40 -11.78 52.68
CA PRO A 530 -4.40 -10.80 51.59
C PRO A 530 -3.92 -9.44 52.10
N VAL A 531 -3.16 -8.73 51.28
CA VAL A 531 -2.80 -7.31 51.49
C VAL A 531 -2.85 -6.56 50.16
N THR A 532 -3.28 -5.31 50.18
CA THR A 532 -3.39 -4.47 48.96
C THR A 532 -2.29 -3.41 48.94
N THR A 533 -1.75 -3.09 47.75
CA THR A 533 -0.78 -2.00 47.59
C THR A 533 -1.47 -0.64 47.58
N ASN A 534 -0.83 0.36 48.20
CA ASN A 534 -1.27 1.76 48.14
C ASN A 534 -0.83 2.45 46.83
N SER A 535 -1.11 3.75 46.69
CA SER A 535 -0.73 4.60 45.55
C SER A 535 0.77 4.65 45.20
N LYS A 536 1.65 4.14 46.08
CA LYS A 536 3.11 4.02 45.86
C LYS A 536 3.56 2.58 45.63
N GLY A 537 2.64 1.65 45.37
CA GLY A 537 2.93 0.23 45.22
C GLY A 537 3.29 -0.50 46.53
N VAL A 538 3.06 0.12 47.70
CA VAL A 538 3.48 -0.44 49.00
C VAL A 538 2.29 -1.08 49.71
N ALA A 539 2.42 -2.37 50.05
CA ALA A 539 1.57 -3.10 50.97
C ALA A 539 2.24 -3.26 52.35
N SER A 540 1.48 -3.61 53.39
CA SER A 540 1.99 -3.68 54.76
C SER A 540 1.33 -4.78 55.60
N TYR A 541 2.14 -5.46 56.41
CA TYR A 541 1.74 -6.54 57.32
C TYR A 541 2.12 -6.21 58.78
N LYS A 542 1.16 -6.25 59.70
CA LYS A 542 1.37 -5.94 61.14
C LYS A 542 1.88 -7.17 61.88
N THR A 543 2.98 -7.06 62.61
CA THR A 543 3.66 -8.22 63.23
C THR A 543 3.23 -8.54 64.67
N LYS A 544 2.33 -7.74 65.25
CA LYS A 544 1.93 -7.80 66.67
C LYS A 544 1.45 -9.17 67.16
N ASP A 545 0.81 -9.94 66.28
CA ASP A 545 0.15 -11.22 66.59
C ASP A 545 1.05 -12.44 66.33
N LEU A 546 2.29 -12.23 65.87
CA LEU A 546 3.26 -13.31 65.66
C LEU A 546 3.88 -13.80 66.98
N THR A 547 4.03 -15.12 67.10
CA THR A 547 4.81 -15.79 68.16
C THR A 547 6.30 -15.48 68.07
N SER A 548 7.08 -15.77 69.12
CA SER A 548 8.54 -15.65 69.04
C SER A 548 9.17 -16.76 68.21
N GLY A 549 9.91 -16.40 67.16
CA GLY A 549 10.53 -17.33 66.22
C GLY A 549 10.92 -16.63 64.91
N THR A 550 11.38 -17.40 63.92
CA THR A 550 11.59 -16.91 62.55
C THR A 550 10.47 -17.43 61.67
N HIS A 551 9.67 -16.52 61.12
CA HIS A 551 8.55 -16.82 60.24
C HIS A 551 8.97 -16.63 58.79
N LYS A 552 8.96 -17.70 57.99
CA LYS A 552 9.03 -17.61 56.51
C LYS A 552 7.76 -16.90 56.02
N ILE A 553 7.89 -16.03 55.03
CA ILE A 553 6.76 -15.49 54.29
C ILE A 553 7.02 -15.67 52.80
N GLU A 554 6.06 -16.27 52.10
CA GLU A 554 6.01 -16.30 50.65
C GLU A 554 4.99 -15.26 50.16
N VAL A 555 5.31 -14.55 49.09
CA VAL A 555 4.47 -13.52 48.47
C VAL A 555 4.23 -13.86 47.02
N SER A 556 2.97 -13.76 46.60
CA SER A 556 2.49 -13.95 45.22
C SER A 556 1.37 -12.97 44.88
N ALA A 557 1.10 -12.79 43.60
CA ALA A 557 -0.03 -12.02 43.07
C ALA A 557 -0.51 -12.66 41.75
N ILE A 558 -1.73 -12.34 41.34
CA ILE A 558 -2.35 -12.78 40.08
C ILE A 558 -3.10 -11.57 39.51
N HIS A 559 -2.90 -11.30 38.22
CA HIS A 559 -3.53 -10.21 37.49
C HIS A 559 -3.51 -10.53 35.98
N SER A 560 -4.54 -10.12 35.23
CA SER A 560 -4.58 -10.32 33.77
C SER A 560 -3.42 -9.60 33.06
N GLY A 561 -3.22 -8.32 33.39
CA GLY A 561 -2.20 -7.46 32.77
C GLY A 561 -0.73 -7.70 33.16
N TYR A 562 -0.44 -8.46 34.22
CA TYR A 562 0.91 -8.54 34.80
C TYR A 562 1.36 -9.97 35.14
N LYS A 563 2.60 -10.30 34.77
CA LYS A 563 3.38 -11.44 35.28
C LYS A 563 4.15 -11.02 36.53
N PHE A 564 4.26 -11.90 37.52
CA PHE A 564 4.91 -11.62 38.80
C PHE A 564 6.02 -12.62 39.12
N ASN A 565 7.11 -12.16 39.73
CA ASN A 565 8.04 -13.06 40.41
C ASN A 565 7.46 -13.51 41.77
N THR A 566 7.77 -14.73 42.21
CA THR A 566 7.53 -15.14 43.60
C THR A 566 8.63 -14.61 44.50
N LEU A 567 8.29 -14.11 45.69
CA LEU A 567 9.26 -13.67 46.69
C LEU A 567 9.17 -14.52 47.96
N THR A 568 10.30 -15.02 48.44
CA THR A 568 10.44 -15.57 49.80
C THR A 568 11.26 -14.61 50.66
N SER A 569 10.74 -14.27 51.85
CA SER A 569 11.43 -13.45 52.84
C SER A 569 11.12 -13.95 54.26
N SER A 570 11.51 -13.22 55.32
CA SER A 570 11.24 -13.66 56.69
C SER A 570 11.15 -12.53 57.72
N ILE A 571 10.32 -12.74 58.74
CA ILE A 571 10.20 -11.88 59.93
C ILE A 571 10.69 -12.66 61.15
N THR A 572 11.65 -12.09 61.88
CA THR A 572 12.19 -12.67 63.12
C THR A 572 11.64 -11.94 64.34
N VAL A 573 10.89 -12.63 65.18
CA VAL A 573 10.21 -12.09 66.36
C VAL A 573 10.95 -12.50 67.62
N VAL A 574 11.57 -11.53 68.28
CA VAL A 574 12.54 -11.76 69.35
C VAL A 574 11.90 -11.58 70.73
N LYS A 575 11.89 -12.65 71.53
CA LYS A 575 11.51 -12.62 72.95
C LYS A 575 12.62 -11.92 73.75
N GLN A 576 12.39 -10.66 74.13
CA GLN A 576 13.43 -9.81 74.73
C GLN A 576 13.71 -10.15 76.20
N THR A 577 14.99 -10.31 76.55
CA THR A 577 15.45 -10.45 77.93
C THR A 577 15.47 -9.09 78.64
N PRO A 578 14.74 -8.89 79.75
CA PRO A 578 14.80 -7.64 80.51
C PRO A 578 16.13 -7.52 81.26
N LEU A 579 16.79 -6.35 81.16
CA LEU A 579 18.03 -6.04 81.85
C LEU A 579 17.79 -5.32 83.17
N LYS A 580 18.73 -5.53 84.11
CA LYS A 580 18.83 -4.87 85.41
C LYS A 580 20.28 -4.47 85.62
N PHE A 581 20.49 -3.18 85.80
CA PHE A 581 21.80 -2.57 86.02
C PHE A 581 21.97 -2.29 87.52
N LYS A 582 23.07 -2.74 88.11
CA LYS A 582 23.40 -2.47 89.53
C LYS A 582 24.79 -1.86 89.62
N LEU A 583 24.90 -0.69 90.24
CA LEU A 583 26.20 -0.06 90.50
C LEU A 583 27.07 -1.00 91.34
N GLN A 584 28.33 -1.19 90.94
CA GLN A 584 29.33 -1.99 91.63
C GLN A 584 30.47 -1.07 92.09
N GLN A 585 30.63 -0.90 93.40
CA GLN A 585 31.74 -0.14 93.97
C GLN A 585 33.02 -1.00 94.03
N ARG A 586 34.15 -0.40 93.68
CA ARG A 586 35.50 -0.82 94.09
C ARG A 586 36.29 0.42 94.48
N THR A 587 36.68 0.51 95.73
CA THR A 587 37.76 1.41 96.19
C THR A 587 39.06 0.62 96.23
N ASN A 588 40.04 0.94 95.38
CA ASN A 588 41.45 0.62 95.61
C ASN A 588 42.39 1.27 94.57
N GLY A 589 43.48 1.87 95.07
CA GLY A 589 44.79 1.89 94.40
C GLY A 589 44.99 2.69 93.11
N LYS A 590 45.38 3.97 93.25
CA LYS A 590 46.40 4.65 92.42
C LYS A 590 46.33 4.54 90.87
N SER A 591 45.16 4.53 90.25
CA SER A 591 44.95 5.13 88.91
C SER A 591 43.47 5.41 88.65
N GLY A 592 43.18 6.31 87.69
CA GLY A 592 41.87 6.88 87.34
C GLY A 592 40.61 6.11 87.75
N SER A 593 39.74 6.78 88.51
CA SER A 593 38.57 6.17 89.15
C SER A 593 37.59 5.57 88.13
N LEU A 594 37.56 4.24 88.04
CA LEU A 594 36.70 3.48 87.15
C LEU A 594 35.31 3.28 87.78
N LEU A 595 34.25 3.75 87.12
CA LEU A 595 32.88 3.48 87.55
C LEU A 595 32.36 2.21 86.86
N SER A 596 31.95 1.20 87.65
CA SER A 596 31.48 -0.10 87.13
C SER A 596 30.03 -0.40 87.45
N TYR A 597 29.31 -1.01 86.50
CA TYR A 597 27.94 -1.50 86.64
C TYR A 597 27.86 -2.98 86.26
N LEU A 598 27.15 -3.75 87.08
CA LEU A 598 26.80 -5.14 86.80
C LEU A 598 25.48 -5.18 86.00
N VAL A 599 25.53 -5.75 84.80
CA VAL A 599 24.37 -5.93 83.91
C VAL A 599 23.89 -7.38 84.01
N SER A 600 22.64 -7.53 84.46
CA SER A 600 22.04 -8.82 84.78
C SER A 600 20.67 -8.98 84.13
N ASN A 601 20.22 -10.22 83.94
CA ASN A 601 18.83 -10.52 83.63
C ASN A 601 17.97 -10.09 84.84
N LYS A 602 16.98 -9.20 84.63
CA LYS A 602 16.13 -8.67 85.69
C LYS A 602 15.41 -9.76 86.48
N ASN A 603 15.04 -10.85 85.82
CA ASN A 603 14.20 -11.90 86.38
C ASN A 603 15.02 -12.95 87.15
N THR A 604 16.23 -13.29 86.68
CA THR A 604 17.08 -14.33 87.32
C THR A 604 18.26 -13.76 88.10
N ASN A 605 18.50 -12.45 88.04
CA ASN A 605 19.68 -11.75 88.58
C ASN A 605 21.05 -12.27 88.08
N LYS A 606 21.09 -13.25 87.16
CA LYS A 606 22.34 -13.76 86.56
C LYS A 606 22.95 -12.70 85.63
N GLY A 607 24.24 -12.42 85.81
CA GLY A 607 25.00 -11.45 85.00
C GLY A 607 25.24 -11.94 83.57
N ILE A 608 25.04 -11.08 82.57
CA ILE A 608 25.07 -11.46 81.13
C ILE A 608 26.30 -10.88 80.44
N ASN A 609 27.21 -11.73 79.95
CA ASN A 609 28.38 -11.34 79.17
C ASN A 609 28.03 -11.11 77.67
N GLY A 610 28.85 -10.34 76.96
CA GLY A 610 28.75 -10.13 75.49
C GLY A 610 27.68 -9.13 75.03
N VAL A 611 26.99 -8.45 75.94
CA VAL A 611 25.92 -7.50 75.60
C VAL A 611 26.53 -6.12 75.34
N LYS A 612 26.32 -5.56 74.16
CA LYS A 612 26.62 -4.15 73.88
C LYS A 612 25.56 -3.25 74.53
N ILE A 613 26.00 -2.38 75.44
CA ILE A 613 25.21 -1.37 76.13
C ILE A 613 25.66 0.00 75.64
N LYS A 614 24.73 0.76 75.06
CA LYS A 614 24.91 2.18 74.77
C LYS A 614 24.70 2.98 76.04
N VAL A 615 25.65 3.85 76.34
CA VAL A 615 25.69 4.70 77.54
C VAL A 615 25.77 6.15 77.09
N LEU A 616 24.76 6.95 77.44
CA LEU A 616 24.71 8.38 77.16
C LEU A 616 25.01 9.14 78.45
N ILE A 617 26.11 9.90 78.47
CA ILE A 617 26.54 10.69 79.63
C ILE A 617 26.33 12.17 79.31
N TYR A 618 25.49 12.85 80.07
CA TYR A 618 25.07 14.23 79.83
C TYR A 618 25.94 15.23 80.60
N THR A 619 26.43 16.24 79.89
CA THR A 619 27.17 17.40 80.40
C THR A 619 26.34 18.65 80.08
N GLY A 620 25.48 19.05 81.01
CA GLY A 620 24.41 20.02 80.73
C GLY A 620 23.41 19.48 79.70
N LYS A 621 23.06 20.28 78.69
CA LYS A 621 22.12 19.89 77.62
C LYS A 621 22.73 18.91 76.59
N LYS A 622 24.06 18.87 76.44
CA LYS A 622 24.77 17.98 75.50
C LYS A 622 25.09 16.62 76.15
N TYR A 623 25.32 15.58 75.35
CA TYR A 623 25.75 14.26 75.83
C TYR A 623 26.84 13.65 74.96
N LYS A 624 27.61 12.72 75.54
CA LYS A 624 28.58 11.87 74.83
C LYS A 624 28.16 10.41 74.90
N THR A 625 28.24 9.72 73.76
CA THR A 625 27.83 8.32 73.59
C THR A 625 29.03 7.39 73.75
N TYR A 626 28.85 6.30 74.49
CA TYR A 626 29.83 5.22 74.65
C TYR A 626 29.12 3.87 74.43
N THR A 627 29.77 2.93 73.74
CA THR A 627 29.25 1.57 73.59
C THR A 627 30.13 0.60 74.38
N LEU A 628 29.62 0.09 75.50
CA LEU A 628 30.34 -0.78 76.42
C LEU A 628 29.83 -2.22 76.29
N THR A 629 30.71 -3.16 75.98
CA THR A 629 30.36 -4.60 75.95
C THR A 629 30.54 -5.20 77.33
N THR A 630 29.52 -5.89 77.85
CA THR A 630 29.58 -6.57 79.15
C THR A 630 30.60 -7.72 79.13
N LYS A 631 31.44 -7.83 80.17
CA LYS A 631 32.52 -8.82 80.27
C LYS A 631 32.54 -9.53 81.63
N LYS A 632 33.21 -10.68 81.68
CA LYS A 632 33.53 -11.38 82.94
C LYS A 632 34.76 -10.73 83.57
N LEU A 633 34.60 -10.11 84.74
CA LEU A 633 35.71 -9.58 85.53
C LEU A 633 36.18 -10.63 86.55
N LYS A 634 37.41 -11.12 86.40
CA LYS A 634 38.13 -11.84 87.47
C LYS A 634 38.50 -10.86 88.60
N GLY A 635 38.62 -11.36 89.82
CA GLY A 635 39.02 -10.57 91.00
C GLY A 635 39.50 -11.48 92.12
N LYS A 636 40.45 -11.00 92.94
CA LYS A 636 41.23 -11.82 93.89
C LYS A 636 40.43 -12.66 94.91
N LYS A 637 39.14 -12.39 95.13
CA LYS A 637 38.25 -13.22 96.00
C LYS A 637 36.90 -13.62 95.38
N LYS A 638 36.38 -12.92 94.35
CA LYS A 638 35.16 -13.29 93.60
C LYS A 638 35.25 -12.77 92.15
N SER A 639 34.68 -13.53 91.21
CA SER A 639 34.52 -13.10 89.80
C SER A 639 33.06 -12.70 89.51
N TYR A 640 32.88 -11.78 88.57
CA TYR A 640 31.57 -11.20 88.24
C TYR A 640 31.31 -11.31 86.73
N ASN A 641 30.17 -11.89 86.33
CA ASN A 641 29.70 -11.89 84.94
C ASN A 641 28.87 -10.64 84.65
N GLY A 642 28.96 -10.13 83.43
CA GLY A 642 28.11 -9.06 82.92
C GLY A 642 28.51 -7.64 83.34
N ALA A 643 29.75 -7.42 83.75
CA ALA A 643 30.19 -6.09 84.17
C ALA A 643 30.58 -5.20 82.96
N ILE A 644 30.19 -3.93 83.03
CA ILE A 644 30.73 -2.83 82.22
C ILE A 644 31.38 -1.81 83.15
N GLY A 645 32.31 -1.02 82.62
CA GLY A 645 32.85 0.14 83.33
C GLY A 645 33.48 1.15 82.39
N PHE A 646 33.59 2.39 82.85
CA PHE A 646 34.21 3.49 82.13
C PHE A 646 35.00 4.37 83.10
N ALA A 647 36.11 4.95 82.63
CA ALA A 647 36.93 5.87 83.42
C ALA A 647 36.22 7.22 83.52
N THR A 648 36.19 7.84 84.70
CA THR A 648 35.52 9.13 84.91
C THR A 648 36.44 10.34 84.81
N ASN A 649 37.72 10.13 84.51
CA ASN A 649 38.76 11.17 84.46
C ASN A 649 38.49 12.28 83.42
N SER A 650 37.66 12.01 82.41
CA SER A 650 37.40 12.87 81.25
C SER A 650 36.09 13.65 81.34
N PHE A 651 35.52 13.77 82.54
CA PHE A 651 34.34 14.59 82.82
C PHE A 651 34.66 15.69 83.83
N SER A 652 33.93 16.79 83.76
CA SER A 652 33.94 17.87 84.75
C SER A 652 33.51 17.38 86.14
N ALA A 653 33.85 18.14 87.18
CA ALA A 653 33.15 18.03 88.46
C ALA A 653 31.69 18.50 88.30
N GLY A 654 30.76 17.84 89.00
CA GLY A 654 29.32 18.09 88.88
C GLY A 654 28.47 16.81 88.91
N LYS A 655 27.15 16.96 88.79
CA LYS A 655 26.18 15.86 88.71
C LYS A 655 25.76 15.64 87.26
N HIS A 656 26.05 14.46 86.73
CA HIS A 656 25.84 14.08 85.33
C HIS A 656 24.75 13.01 85.21
N LYS A 657 23.72 13.26 84.38
CA LYS A 657 22.72 12.25 84.03
C LYS A 657 23.37 11.18 83.16
N VAL A 658 23.14 9.91 83.46
CA VAL A 658 23.63 8.77 82.67
C VAL A 658 22.47 7.86 82.30
N VAL A 659 22.35 7.53 81.01
CA VAL A 659 21.33 6.63 80.48
C VAL A 659 22.00 5.38 79.92
N PHE A 660 21.63 4.19 80.39
CA PHE A 660 22.10 2.91 79.87
C PHE A 660 20.96 2.19 79.12
N MET A 661 21.22 1.71 77.91
CA MET A 661 20.28 0.95 77.09
C MET A 661 21.01 -0.13 76.26
N PRO A 662 20.43 -1.30 76.00
CA PRO A 662 21.03 -2.29 75.10
C PRO A 662 20.98 -1.83 73.63
N GLU A 663 22.00 -2.19 72.84
CA GLU A 663 21.99 -1.97 71.39
C GLU A 663 21.33 -3.13 70.62
N ASN A 664 21.30 -4.33 71.21
CA ASN A 664 20.77 -5.53 70.54
C ASN A 664 19.32 -5.80 70.99
N ILE A 665 18.41 -5.90 70.03
CA ILE A 665 16.97 -6.12 70.23
C ILE A 665 16.61 -7.37 71.06
N LYS A 666 17.53 -8.34 71.20
CA LYS A 666 17.41 -9.48 72.14
C LYS A 666 17.27 -9.06 73.61
N TYR A 667 17.59 -7.81 73.94
CA TYR A 667 17.52 -7.27 75.29
C TYR A 667 16.61 -6.04 75.35
N LYS A 668 15.98 -5.81 76.51
CA LYS A 668 15.17 -4.61 76.77
C LYS A 668 15.42 -4.05 78.17
N GLY A 669 15.06 -2.78 78.35
CA GLY A 669 15.19 -2.07 79.62
C GLY A 669 16.25 -0.98 79.52
N THR A 670 15.78 0.26 79.64
CA THR A 670 16.61 1.46 79.78
C THR A 670 16.60 1.88 81.24
N ILE A 671 17.73 2.33 81.78
CA ILE A 671 17.80 2.98 83.09
C ILE A 671 18.42 4.37 82.94
N THR A 672 17.81 5.34 83.60
CA THR A 672 18.39 6.67 83.81
C THR A 672 18.84 6.76 85.26
N THR A 673 20.07 7.22 85.48
CA THR A 673 20.66 7.46 86.80
C THR A 673 21.45 8.78 86.78
N SER A 674 22.04 9.17 87.91
CA SER A 674 23.05 10.23 87.98
C SER A 674 24.37 9.69 88.50
N ILE A 675 25.47 10.33 88.10
CA ILE A 675 26.80 10.15 88.69
C ILE A 675 27.29 11.53 89.15
N THR A 676 27.89 11.63 90.33
CA THR A 676 28.44 12.90 90.84
C THR A 676 29.95 12.77 90.90
N ILE A 677 30.65 13.73 90.29
CA ILE A 677 32.11 13.77 90.20
C ILE A 677 32.58 15.00 90.99
N GLN A 678 33.59 14.82 91.85
CA GLN A 678 34.14 15.87 92.71
C GLN A 678 35.60 16.15 92.35
N LYS A 679 36.01 17.42 92.48
CA LYS A 679 37.37 17.89 92.18
C LYS A 679 38.27 17.62 93.40
N SER A 680 39.26 16.73 93.27
CA SER A 680 40.17 16.41 94.38
C SER A 680 41.29 17.45 94.49
N ALA A 681 41.46 18.05 95.67
CA ALA A 681 42.69 18.74 96.02
C ALA A 681 43.78 17.69 96.31
N THR A 682 44.93 17.79 95.63
CA THR A 682 46.02 16.79 95.60
C THR A 682 45.62 15.42 95.00
N LYS A 683 46.64 14.58 94.73
CA LYS A 683 46.65 13.51 93.71
C LYS A 683 45.59 12.40 93.91
N GLY A 684 44.46 12.51 93.19
CA GLY A 684 43.63 11.37 92.76
C GLY A 684 42.16 11.40 93.22
N ILE A 685 41.23 11.38 92.25
CA ILE A 685 39.79 11.40 92.48
C ILE A 685 39.33 10.15 93.27
N LYS A 686 38.65 10.37 94.40
CA LYS A 686 37.92 9.35 95.18
C LYS A 686 36.41 9.61 95.11
N PHE A 687 35.60 8.57 95.30
CA PHE A 687 34.13 8.62 95.26
C PHE A 687 33.49 8.28 96.62
N PHE A 688 32.41 8.98 96.98
CA PHE A 688 31.52 8.65 98.11
C PHE A 688 30.02 8.77 97.73
N ARG A 689 29.15 8.55 98.73
CA ARG A 689 27.68 8.47 98.67
C ARG A 689 27.04 9.70 99.35
N LYS A 690 25.72 9.94 99.27
CA LYS A 690 24.63 9.16 98.64
C LYS A 690 24.06 9.96 97.43
N ILE A 691 22.78 10.02 97.02
CA ILE A 691 21.50 9.41 97.42
C ILE A 691 21.15 8.24 96.50
#